data_AF-A0A7V3EMS7-F1
#
_entry.id   AF-A0A7V3EMS7-F1
#
_cell.length_a   1.000
_cell.length_b   1.000
_cell.length_c   1.000
_cell.angle_alpha   90.00
_cell.angle_beta   90.00
_cell.angle_gamma   90.00
#
_symmetry.space_group_name_H-M   'P 1'
#
loop_
_entity.id
_entity.type
_entity.pdbx_description
1 polymer ?
#
loop_
_entity_poly.entity_id
_entity_poly.type
_entity_poly.pdbx_seq_one_letter_code
_entity_poly.pdbx_strand_id
1 'polypeptide(L)'
;MRLLKTHLRRHDPDFLFGFNYSWSFGYQTSHMNNLGMVMMEHEYAESMAGGGMHMQEAINHFAYAAALSYRTWSDYARKEAAACRGVNRAGGHYYFIYGLPQEPVNRLYKFALGTAAGAHPVYGEQNQAGGAEDWPRFLTRWSAILFDKQARTLPVEGAVEVKSDRELWWREWTRERIADERTRHLIVHLINPPSSDALKDTRHPLPPPARGVQVRIKLPAGQTLARVVALDPKVGSDALPLQAQESGGQVTVDAGEVACWRVVVFELNGAFAVPAVEPFLTQAPDPAQVEEGRKGTGGPVGVDPLRPEVVSTIKGKVQIVETDGAYNSVDGLSVDDPDALNGVAQHRPANEKSRSIGKSWATGLKPGKYIAHLRIKIVDRGAEPAEHEVSMRMLFHGVWDRDVRLGSNPKKYDGERLLKVDGKYHYYPLPFEMPKAGWPSFLGGASTSRAGDNECYLDHIAFETVEVFSDAKLLANDTVKAPAGAPGGEPGLDVFLAKGWTWDTYGLDKLYPEKDGKVRVGGCWSSGGEVQKFPQKHEDLYRYDAVVLANVGAQGLNYEGRRALKDFVEAGGGLVILGGLHTLGQGSFEDTFLADLLPVTLRAEDAIRLATPLAISPGPQAGTLLAGVNREAWAARPSVYWLHEVALREGAQVHLQAGAHPLLVSRVVGKGRVIVFAGTVLGERCGDEVPFWQWPDWMRILDNAVNWAAGK
;
A
#
# COMPACT_ATOMS: atom_id res chain seq x y z
N MET A 1 -3.58 0.92 23.20
CA MET A 1 -4.00 -0.22 22.33
C MET A 1 -5.34 -0.84 22.75
N ARG A 2 -5.51 -1.36 23.97
CA ARG A 2 -6.78 -2.01 24.39
C ARG A 2 -8.04 -1.17 24.22
N LEU A 3 -7.98 0.13 24.56
CA LEU A 3 -9.10 1.07 24.36
C LEU A 3 -9.49 1.17 22.89
N LEU A 4 -8.51 1.34 22.00
CA LEU A 4 -8.70 1.37 20.56
C LEU A 4 -9.30 0.06 20.04
N LYS A 5 -8.72 -1.09 20.43
CA LYS A 5 -9.22 -2.43 20.10
C LYS A 5 -10.69 -2.60 20.53
N THR A 6 -11.00 -2.23 21.76
CA THR A 6 -12.37 -2.34 22.32
C THR A 6 -13.35 -1.41 21.62
N HIS A 7 -12.94 -0.18 21.32
CA HIS A 7 -13.77 0.80 20.64
C HIS A 7 -14.10 0.35 19.21
N LEU A 8 -13.08 0.04 18.40
CA LEU A 8 -13.28 -0.40 17.03
C LEU A 8 -14.11 -1.67 16.95
N ARG A 9 -13.90 -2.64 17.85
CA ARG A 9 -14.68 -3.89 17.87
C ARG A 9 -16.18 -3.68 18.11
N ARG A 10 -16.58 -2.60 18.79
CA ARG A 10 -18.01 -2.27 18.95
C ARG A 10 -18.65 -1.83 17.63
N HIS A 11 -17.85 -1.28 16.72
CA HIS A 11 -18.29 -0.81 15.41
C HIS A 11 -18.10 -1.89 14.33
N ASP A 12 -17.00 -2.64 14.40
CA ASP A 12 -16.63 -3.72 13.50
C ASP A 12 -15.98 -4.87 14.28
N PRO A 13 -16.75 -5.91 14.65
CA PRO A 13 -16.26 -7.06 15.41
C PRO A 13 -15.15 -7.87 14.73
N ASP A 14 -15.03 -7.76 13.39
CA ASP A 14 -14.10 -8.52 12.56
C ASP A 14 -12.83 -7.72 12.20
N PHE A 15 -12.73 -6.47 12.68
CA PHE A 15 -11.59 -5.60 12.43
C PHE A 15 -10.29 -6.19 13.00
N LEU A 16 -9.29 -6.39 12.14
CA LEU A 16 -7.95 -6.86 12.52
C LEU A 16 -6.95 -5.71 12.62
N PHE A 17 -6.03 -5.82 13.57
CA PHE A 17 -5.02 -4.80 13.85
C PHE A 17 -3.68 -5.17 13.24
N GLY A 18 -3.12 -4.28 12.42
CA GLY A 18 -1.78 -4.45 11.85
C GLY A 18 -0.70 -3.68 12.58
N PHE A 19 0.45 -4.34 12.77
CA PHE A 19 1.60 -3.79 13.47
C PHE A 19 2.86 -4.01 12.64
N ASN A 20 3.52 -2.91 12.27
CA ASN A 20 4.85 -2.97 11.67
C ASN A 20 5.89 -3.18 12.77
N TYR A 21 6.42 -4.40 12.88
CA TYR A 21 7.41 -4.74 13.90
C TYR A 21 8.86 -4.65 13.40
N SER A 22 9.06 -4.43 12.10
CA SER A 22 10.34 -4.49 11.38
C SER A 22 11.08 -5.83 11.46
N TRP A 23 11.16 -6.48 12.61
CA TRP A 23 11.97 -7.66 12.88
C TRP A 23 11.16 -8.95 12.97
N SER A 24 11.86 -10.09 12.93
CA SER A 24 11.22 -11.40 13.06
C SER A 24 10.74 -11.64 14.50
N PHE A 25 9.83 -12.59 14.67
CA PHE A 25 9.34 -12.97 15.99
C PHE A 25 10.49 -13.40 16.91
N GLY A 26 10.51 -12.89 18.14
CA GLY A 26 11.56 -13.14 19.14
C GLY A 26 12.73 -12.16 19.07
N TYR A 27 12.72 -11.22 18.12
CA TYR A 27 13.77 -10.20 17.94
C TYR A 27 13.23 -8.77 17.97
N GLN A 28 12.01 -8.56 18.47
CA GLN A 28 11.42 -7.24 18.60
C GLN A 28 12.13 -6.48 19.74
N THR A 29 12.94 -5.49 19.41
CA THR A 29 13.46 -4.52 20.38
C THR A 29 12.57 -3.28 20.38
N SER A 30 12.27 -2.71 21.55
CA SER A 30 11.73 -1.36 21.58
C SER A 30 12.83 -0.42 21.06
N HIS A 31 12.47 0.54 20.21
CA HIS A 31 13.40 1.55 19.69
C HIS A 31 14.07 2.36 20.82
N MET A 32 13.58 2.24 22.06
CA MET A 32 14.10 2.95 23.22
C MET A 32 15.24 2.23 23.97
N ASN A 33 15.54 0.95 23.70
CA ASN A 33 16.60 0.26 24.43
C ASN A 33 17.35 -0.73 23.53
N ASN A 34 18.65 -0.49 23.33
CA ASN A 34 19.64 -1.42 22.75
C ASN A 34 19.90 -2.69 23.61
N LEU A 35 18.92 -3.10 24.41
CA LEU A 35 18.91 -4.33 25.18
C LEU A 35 17.84 -5.23 24.56
N GLY A 36 18.25 -6.41 24.12
CA GLY A 36 17.35 -7.42 23.56
C GLY A 36 16.12 -7.65 24.45
N MET A 37 14.97 -7.83 23.80
CA MET A 37 13.67 -8.13 24.41
C MET A 37 13.24 -7.23 25.57
N VAL A 38 12.66 -6.05 25.30
CA VAL A 38 11.52 -5.55 26.09
C VAL A 38 10.67 -4.58 25.24
N MET A 39 9.89 -5.11 24.29
CA MET A 39 8.46 -4.81 24.37
C MET A 39 7.95 -5.83 25.37
N MET A 40 7.35 -5.41 26.49
CA MET A 40 7.03 -6.35 27.56
C MET A 40 6.19 -7.48 26.93
N GLU A 41 6.46 -8.73 27.30
CA GLU A 41 5.81 -9.90 26.67
C GLU A 41 4.28 -9.72 26.61
N HIS A 42 3.75 -8.98 27.57
CA HIS A 42 2.38 -8.50 27.62
C HIS A 42 1.94 -7.68 26.38
N GLU A 43 2.61 -6.57 26.02
CA GLU A 43 2.15 -5.73 24.90
C GLU A 43 2.21 -6.47 23.57
N TYR A 44 3.23 -7.31 23.37
CA TYR A 44 3.28 -8.14 22.18
C TYR A 44 2.11 -9.13 22.14
N ALA A 45 1.86 -9.84 23.24
CA ALA A 45 0.75 -10.76 23.33
C ALA A 45 -0.60 -10.05 23.13
N GLU A 46 -0.75 -8.83 23.67
CA GLU A 46 -1.93 -7.99 23.47
C GLU A 46 -2.10 -7.51 22.03
N SER A 47 -1.01 -7.22 21.32
CA SER A 47 -1.05 -6.87 19.90
C SER A 47 -1.56 -8.04 19.07
N MET A 48 -1.05 -9.23 19.33
CA MET A 48 -1.39 -10.45 18.59
C MET A 48 -2.76 -11.03 18.97
N ALA A 49 -3.24 -10.81 20.19
CA ALA A 49 -4.54 -11.31 20.64
C ALA A 49 -5.69 -10.89 19.69
N GLY A 50 -6.57 -11.86 19.41
CA GLY A 50 -7.69 -11.67 18.50
C GLY A 50 -7.32 -11.67 17.01
N GLY A 51 -6.13 -12.12 16.60
CA GLY A 51 -5.74 -12.16 15.19
C GLY A 51 -4.92 -10.95 14.73
N GLY A 52 -4.14 -10.33 15.60
CA GLY A 52 -3.25 -9.23 15.23
C GLY A 52 -2.25 -9.61 14.14
N MET A 53 -1.96 -8.69 13.24
CA MET A 53 -1.09 -8.90 12.08
C MET A 53 0.33 -8.41 12.41
N HIS A 54 1.28 -9.34 12.60
CA HIS A 54 2.70 -9.02 12.75
C HIS A 54 3.31 -8.84 11.37
N MET A 55 3.68 -7.62 10.97
CA MET A 55 4.40 -7.38 9.73
C MET A 55 5.91 -7.27 9.98
N GLN A 56 6.68 -8.16 9.37
CA GLN A 56 8.13 -8.13 9.35
C GLN A 56 8.63 -7.42 8.08
N GLU A 57 9.27 -6.26 8.24
CA GLU A 57 9.76 -5.44 7.12
C GLU A 57 11.23 -5.74 6.75
N ALA A 58 12.09 -5.96 7.74
CA ALA A 58 13.54 -6.12 7.57
C ALA A 58 13.93 -7.34 6.71
N ILE A 59 13.02 -8.31 6.61
CA ILE A 59 13.15 -9.44 5.70
C ILE A 59 13.34 -8.99 4.26
N ASN A 60 12.88 -7.80 3.87
CA ASN A 60 13.15 -7.19 2.56
C ASN A 60 14.65 -7.24 2.21
N HIS A 61 15.52 -7.02 3.21
CA HIS A 61 16.99 -7.05 3.08
C HIS A 61 17.62 -8.34 3.62
N PHE A 62 16.85 -9.43 3.67
CA PHE A 62 17.25 -10.71 4.29
C PHE A 62 17.70 -10.56 5.75
N ALA A 63 17.19 -9.56 6.48
CA ALA A 63 17.45 -9.36 7.90
C ALA A 63 16.30 -9.87 8.77
N TYR A 64 16.61 -10.37 9.96
CA TYR A 64 15.62 -10.80 10.95
C TYR A 64 15.77 -10.14 12.31
N ALA A 65 16.88 -9.42 12.54
CA ALA A 65 17.10 -8.50 13.65
C ALA A 65 18.09 -7.40 13.22
N ALA A 66 18.27 -6.35 14.04
CA ALA A 66 19.08 -5.17 13.73
C ALA A 66 20.49 -5.46 13.17
N ALA A 67 21.15 -6.51 13.67
CA ALA A 67 22.50 -6.91 13.24
C ALA A 67 22.56 -8.36 12.70
N LEU A 68 21.41 -8.99 12.44
CA LEU A 68 21.34 -10.39 12.05
C LEU A 68 20.63 -10.56 10.70
N SER A 69 21.32 -11.22 9.78
CA SER A 69 20.82 -11.53 8.44
C SER A 69 20.90 -13.02 8.14
N TYR A 70 19.97 -13.48 7.31
CA TYR A 70 19.97 -14.81 6.74
C TYR A 70 21.18 -14.99 5.83
N ARG A 71 21.81 -16.17 5.91
CA ARG A 71 22.96 -16.53 5.06
C ARG A 71 22.62 -17.60 4.03
N THR A 72 21.70 -18.50 4.38
CA THR A 72 21.26 -19.59 3.50
C THR A 72 19.74 -19.64 3.39
N TRP A 73 19.24 -20.24 2.30
CA TRP A 73 17.82 -20.48 2.09
C TRP A 73 17.26 -21.44 3.14
N SER A 74 18.02 -22.46 3.52
CA SER A 74 17.66 -23.39 4.60
C SER A 74 17.53 -22.71 5.97
N ASP A 75 18.36 -21.70 6.27
CA ASP A 75 18.26 -20.91 7.49
C ASP A 75 17.05 -19.98 7.46
N TYR A 76 16.85 -19.26 6.34
CA TYR A 76 15.67 -18.44 6.08
C TYR A 76 14.38 -19.26 6.28
N ALA A 77 14.30 -20.39 5.59
CA ALA A 77 13.13 -21.25 5.56
C ALA A 77 12.74 -21.74 6.97
N ARG A 78 13.71 -22.26 7.74
CA ARG A 78 13.46 -22.77 9.10
C ARG A 78 13.11 -21.66 10.08
N LYS A 79 13.82 -20.53 10.04
CA LYS A 79 13.59 -19.42 10.98
C LYS A 79 12.26 -18.72 10.72
N GLU A 80 11.89 -18.48 9.47
CA GLU A 80 10.60 -17.87 9.14
C GLU A 80 9.42 -18.80 9.45
N ALA A 81 9.58 -20.12 9.23
CA ALA A 81 8.61 -21.10 9.71
C ALA A 81 8.47 -21.07 11.25
N ALA A 82 9.58 -20.98 11.98
CA ALA A 82 9.57 -20.85 13.44
C ALA A 82 8.94 -19.54 13.92
N ALA A 83 9.23 -18.42 13.25
CA ALA A 83 8.69 -17.12 13.57
C ALA A 83 7.17 -17.07 13.39
N CYS A 84 6.67 -17.58 12.26
CA CYS A 84 5.24 -17.70 11.99
C CYS A 84 4.54 -18.54 13.08
N ARG A 85 5.12 -19.69 13.47
CA ARG A 85 4.60 -20.51 14.58
C ARG A 85 4.58 -19.76 15.92
N GLY A 86 5.54 -18.86 16.14
CA GLY A 86 5.59 -18.03 17.34
C GLY A 86 4.47 -16.99 17.37
N VAL A 87 4.25 -16.31 16.24
CA VAL A 87 3.16 -15.34 16.08
C VAL A 87 1.79 -16.01 16.22
N ASN A 88 1.58 -17.15 15.56
CA ASN A 88 0.34 -17.91 15.65
C ASN A 88 0.06 -18.36 17.09
N ARG A 89 1.10 -18.76 17.86
CA ARG A 89 0.96 -19.10 19.29
C ARG A 89 0.62 -17.91 20.18
N ALA A 90 0.99 -16.70 19.78
CA ALA A 90 0.56 -15.47 20.44
C ALA A 90 -0.86 -15.02 20.00
N GLY A 91 -1.49 -15.78 19.11
CA GLY A 91 -2.82 -15.55 18.57
C GLY A 91 -2.90 -14.62 17.37
N GLY A 92 -1.75 -14.26 16.79
CA GLY A 92 -1.65 -13.39 15.63
C GLY A 92 -1.55 -14.14 14.30
N HIS A 93 -1.48 -13.36 13.23
CA HIS A 93 -1.13 -13.79 11.88
C HIS A 93 0.22 -13.16 11.51
N TYR A 94 1.12 -13.96 10.92
CA TYR A 94 2.42 -13.46 10.49
C TYR A 94 2.34 -12.94 9.07
N TYR A 95 2.94 -11.77 8.84
CA TYR A 95 2.96 -11.08 7.55
C TYR A 95 4.40 -10.71 7.19
N PHE A 96 4.74 -10.83 5.91
CA PHE A 96 6.11 -10.65 5.46
C PHE A 96 6.20 -9.87 4.14
N ILE A 97 7.33 -9.19 3.97
CA ILE A 97 7.73 -8.52 2.73
C ILE A 97 8.62 -9.46 1.90
N TYR A 98 8.38 -9.56 0.61
CA TYR A 98 9.14 -10.44 -0.29
C TYR A 98 9.64 -9.77 -1.57
N GLY A 99 9.48 -8.45 -1.71
CA GLY A 99 9.88 -7.70 -2.90
C GLY A 99 11.36 -7.85 -3.24
N LEU A 100 11.66 -8.37 -4.43
CA LEU A 100 13.02 -8.48 -4.99
C LEU A 100 12.95 -8.26 -6.52
N PRO A 101 12.65 -7.03 -6.99
CA PRO A 101 12.27 -6.74 -8.38
C PRO A 101 13.30 -7.18 -9.43
N GLN A 102 14.59 -7.27 -9.06
CA GLN A 102 15.69 -7.63 -9.95
C GLN A 102 16.11 -9.12 -9.86
N GLU A 103 15.48 -9.92 -8.99
CA GLU A 103 15.88 -11.32 -8.73
C GLU A 103 14.65 -12.25 -8.75
N PRO A 104 14.16 -12.65 -9.94
CA PRO A 104 12.88 -13.36 -10.07
C PRO A 104 12.86 -14.73 -9.37
N VAL A 105 13.95 -15.49 -9.41
CA VAL A 105 14.06 -16.79 -8.74
C VAL A 105 14.05 -16.63 -7.21
N ASN A 106 14.83 -15.68 -6.69
CA ASN A 106 14.84 -15.40 -5.25
C ASN A 106 13.49 -14.87 -4.77
N ARG A 107 12.81 -14.05 -5.56
CA ARG A 107 11.44 -13.61 -5.26
C ARG A 107 10.48 -14.78 -5.15
N LEU A 108 10.51 -15.71 -6.11
CA LEU A 108 9.69 -16.92 -6.08
C LEU A 108 9.92 -17.71 -4.79
N TYR A 109 11.18 -17.99 -4.46
CA TYR A 109 11.50 -18.78 -3.26
C TYR A 109 11.13 -18.07 -1.97
N LYS A 110 11.44 -16.78 -1.85
CA LYS A 110 11.08 -15.97 -0.69
C LYS A 110 9.57 -15.98 -0.47
N PHE A 111 8.81 -15.78 -1.54
CA PHE A 111 7.36 -15.82 -1.54
C PHE A 111 6.81 -17.21 -1.19
N ALA A 112 7.27 -18.26 -1.87
CA ALA A 112 6.79 -19.63 -1.68
C ALA A 112 7.12 -20.15 -0.28
N LEU A 113 8.33 -19.92 0.23
CA LEU A 113 8.75 -20.34 1.57
C LEU A 113 7.99 -19.59 2.67
N GLY A 114 7.79 -18.28 2.53
CA GLY A 114 6.99 -17.50 3.49
C GLY A 114 5.52 -17.93 3.49
N THR A 115 4.93 -18.12 2.31
CA THR A 115 3.54 -18.58 2.16
C THR A 115 3.37 -20.00 2.69
N ALA A 116 4.30 -20.91 2.39
CA ALA A 116 4.29 -22.27 2.94
C ALA A 116 4.47 -22.28 4.46
N ALA A 117 5.22 -21.32 5.01
CA ALA A 117 5.30 -21.08 6.45
C ALA A 117 3.97 -20.56 7.05
N GLY A 118 2.94 -20.28 6.24
CA GLY A 118 1.66 -19.73 6.67
C GLY A 118 1.68 -18.23 6.94
N ALA A 119 2.73 -17.56 6.45
CA ALA A 119 2.82 -16.12 6.49
C ALA A 119 2.01 -15.52 5.33
N HIS A 120 1.30 -14.43 5.61
CA HIS A 120 0.55 -13.67 4.61
C HIS A 120 1.48 -12.68 3.87
N PRO A 121 1.46 -12.65 2.54
CA PRO A 121 2.20 -11.65 1.78
C PRO A 121 1.56 -10.25 1.93
N VAL A 122 2.35 -9.20 2.20
CA VAL A 122 1.86 -7.79 2.24
C VAL A 122 2.44 -6.95 1.11
N TYR A 123 3.77 -6.89 1.02
CA TYR A 123 4.50 -6.08 0.04
C TYR A 123 5.47 -6.97 -0.76
N GLY A 124 5.41 -6.92 -2.09
CA GLY A 124 6.36 -7.66 -2.94
C GLY A 124 5.95 -7.94 -4.39
N GLU A 125 4.82 -7.40 -4.85
CA GLU A 125 4.30 -7.58 -6.23
C GLU A 125 4.07 -9.07 -6.57
N GLN A 126 3.05 -9.68 -5.97
CA GLN A 126 2.77 -11.14 -6.03
C GLN A 126 2.65 -11.64 -7.47
N ASN A 127 2.08 -10.82 -8.35
CA ASN A 127 1.93 -11.12 -9.78
C ASN A 127 3.28 -11.26 -10.49
N GLN A 128 4.38 -10.83 -9.88
CA GLN A 128 5.74 -10.95 -10.41
C GLN A 128 6.59 -12.00 -9.70
N ALA A 129 6.06 -12.70 -8.67
CA ALA A 129 6.80 -13.78 -8.02
C ALA A 129 7.06 -14.97 -8.97
N GLY A 130 6.31 -15.08 -10.07
CA GLY A 130 6.34 -16.26 -10.94
C GLY A 130 5.76 -17.49 -10.23
N GLY A 131 5.80 -18.67 -10.87
CA GLY A 131 5.38 -19.92 -10.23
C GLY A 131 3.87 -20.18 -10.13
N ALA A 132 3.01 -19.22 -10.53
CA ALA A 132 1.57 -19.39 -10.71
C ALA A 132 1.05 -18.53 -11.87
N GLU A 133 -0.08 -18.93 -12.48
CA GLU A 133 -0.81 -18.06 -13.41
C GLU A 133 -1.55 -16.94 -12.65
N ASP A 134 -2.16 -17.27 -11.51
CA ASP A 134 -2.96 -16.34 -10.69
C ASP A 134 -2.78 -16.65 -9.20
N TRP A 135 -1.83 -15.93 -8.58
CA TRP A 135 -1.58 -16.03 -7.14
C TRP A 135 -2.77 -15.58 -6.29
N PRO A 136 -3.41 -14.40 -6.52
CA PRO A 136 -4.58 -13.99 -5.76
C PRO A 136 -5.69 -15.04 -5.69
N ARG A 137 -6.04 -15.66 -6.82
CA ARG A 137 -7.08 -16.71 -6.86
C ARG A 137 -6.64 -17.95 -6.09
N PHE A 138 -5.40 -18.41 -6.28
CA PHE A 138 -4.87 -19.58 -5.57
C PHE A 138 -4.86 -19.36 -4.05
N LEU A 139 -4.29 -18.24 -3.58
CA LEU A 139 -4.16 -17.92 -2.16
C LEU A 139 -5.53 -17.74 -1.49
N THR A 140 -6.48 -17.10 -2.17
CA THR A 140 -7.84 -16.88 -1.63
C THR A 140 -8.59 -18.20 -1.50
N ARG A 141 -8.58 -19.02 -2.56
CA ARG A 141 -9.28 -20.31 -2.60
C ARG A 141 -8.78 -21.28 -1.53
N TRP A 142 -7.47 -21.28 -1.27
CA TRP A 142 -6.83 -22.19 -0.33
C TRP A 142 -6.39 -21.52 0.98
N SER A 143 -6.97 -20.36 1.30
CA SER A 143 -6.60 -19.56 2.47
C SER A 143 -6.65 -20.36 3.78
N ALA A 144 -7.67 -21.20 3.98
CA ALA A 144 -7.77 -22.06 5.17
C ALA A 144 -6.67 -23.14 5.25
N ILE A 145 -6.12 -23.59 4.12
CA ILE A 145 -5.03 -24.58 4.10
C ILE A 145 -3.68 -23.88 4.33
N LEU A 146 -3.52 -22.67 3.76
CA LEU A 146 -2.25 -21.95 3.78
C LEU A 146 -2.05 -21.13 5.06
N PHE A 147 -3.09 -20.45 5.52
CA PHE A 147 -2.97 -19.31 6.45
C PHE A 147 -3.71 -19.48 7.78
N ASP A 148 -4.40 -20.60 7.98
CA ASP A 148 -5.09 -20.82 9.25
C ASP A 148 -4.07 -20.84 10.40
N LYS A 149 -4.13 -19.83 11.26
CA LYS A 149 -3.22 -19.69 12.40
C LYS A 149 -3.39 -20.82 13.43
N GLN A 150 -4.53 -21.52 13.43
CA GLN A 150 -4.76 -22.67 14.28
C GLN A 150 -4.10 -23.94 13.72
N ALA A 151 -3.56 -23.93 12.50
CA ALA A 151 -2.81 -25.05 11.95
C ALA A 151 -1.52 -25.28 12.75
N ARG A 152 -1.26 -26.54 13.11
CA ARG A 152 -0.14 -26.92 13.99
C ARG A 152 0.84 -27.81 13.26
N THR A 153 2.14 -27.58 13.48
CA THR A 153 3.17 -28.53 13.02
C THR A 153 3.09 -29.80 13.84
N LEU A 154 3.15 -30.95 13.16
CA LEU A 154 3.18 -32.27 13.80
C LEU A 154 4.60 -32.85 13.79
N PRO A 155 4.97 -33.66 14.80
CA PRO A 155 6.09 -34.59 14.66
C PRO A 155 5.83 -35.52 13.47
N VAL A 156 6.76 -35.59 12.53
CA VAL A 156 6.59 -36.35 11.28
C VAL A 156 7.23 -37.72 11.33
N GLU A 157 8.12 -37.95 12.31
CA GLU A 157 8.90 -39.18 12.47
C GLU A 157 7.97 -40.39 12.64
N GLY A 158 7.99 -41.31 11.66
CA GLY A 158 7.16 -42.51 11.64
C GLY A 158 5.68 -42.27 11.28
N ALA A 159 5.26 -41.01 11.07
CA ALA A 159 3.91 -40.64 10.68
C ALA A 159 3.80 -40.27 9.20
N VAL A 160 4.80 -39.58 8.65
CA VAL A 160 4.84 -39.14 7.25
C VAL A 160 6.20 -39.49 6.65
N GLU A 161 6.19 -40.02 5.42
CA GLU A 161 7.37 -40.33 4.63
C GLU A 161 7.21 -39.72 3.23
N VAL A 162 8.23 -39.02 2.76
CA VAL A 162 8.29 -38.50 1.39
C VAL A 162 9.48 -39.14 0.68
N LYS A 163 9.25 -39.77 -0.47
CA LYS A 163 10.28 -40.32 -1.35
C LYS A 163 10.30 -39.54 -2.66
N SER A 164 11.48 -39.30 -3.20
CA SER A 164 11.69 -38.61 -4.47
C SER A 164 13.10 -38.86 -4.98
N ASP A 165 13.35 -38.59 -6.26
CA ASP A 165 14.68 -38.69 -6.88
C ASP A 165 15.68 -37.62 -6.41
N ARG A 166 15.19 -36.62 -5.67
CA ARG A 166 15.98 -35.57 -5.01
C ARG A 166 15.36 -35.17 -3.69
N GLU A 167 16.15 -34.51 -2.84
CA GLU A 167 15.66 -34.02 -1.56
C GLU A 167 14.59 -32.94 -1.74
N LEU A 168 13.52 -33.05 -0.95
CA LEU A 168 12.47 -32.05 -0.82
C LEU A 168 12.44 -31.55 0.63
N TRP A 169 12.14 -30.27 0.82
CA TRP A 169 11.87 -29.67 2.11
C TRP A 169 10.38 -29.81 2.45
N TRP A 170 10.06 -30.61 3.46
CA TRP A 170 8.66 -30.91 3.82
C TRP A 170 8.41 -31.06 5.32
N ARG A 171 9.42 -31.48 6.10
CA ARG A 171 9.28 -31.81 7.53
C ARG A 171 8.76 -30.63 8.36
N GLU A 172 9.42 -29.47 8.25
CA GLU A 172 9.06 -28.24 8.97
C GLU A 172 7.73 -27.60 8.52
N TRP A 173 7.22 -28.03 7.36
CA TRP A 173 6.00 -27.51 6.74
C TRP A 173 4.88 -28.55 6.67
N THR A 174 5.02 -29.66 7.38
CA THR A 174 3.91 -30.60 7.57
C THR A 174 3.05 -30.13 8.73
N ARG A 175 1.76 -29.93 8.47
CA ARG A 175 0.81 -29.32 9.39
C ARG A 175 -0.46 -30.14 9.49
N GLU A 176 -1.13 -30.03 10.63
CA GLU A 176 -2.53 -30.40 10.73
C GLU A 176 -3.42 -29.19 10.93
N ARG A 177 -4.65 -29.32 10.43
CA ARG A 177 -5.74 -28.39 10.68
C ARG A 177 -6.99 -29.19 11.00
N ILE A 178 -7.62 -28.91 12.14
CA ILE A 178 -8.94 -29.45 12.46
C ILE A 178 -9.97 -28.52 11.81
N ALA A 179 -10.67 -29.01 10.79
CA ALA A 179 -11.64 -28.20 10.05
C ALA A 179 -12.95 -28.05 10.82
N ASP A 180 -13.39 -29.16 11.43
CA ASP A 180 -14.58 -29.27 12.25
C ASP A 180 -14.46 -30.53 13.16
N GLU A 181 -15.54 -30.90 13.85
CA GLU A 181 -15.58 -32.03 14.77
C GLU A 181 -15.36 -33.40 14.11
N ARG A 182 -15.42 -33.48 12.78
CA ARG A 182 -15.36 -34.72 12.00
C ARG A 182 -14.22 -34.74 10.99
N THR A 183 -13.73 -33.58 10.57
CA THR A 183 -12.75 -33.46 9.50
C THR A 183 -11.46 -32.84 10.00
N ARG A 184 -10.34 -33.52 9.68
CA ARG A 184 -8.99 -33.01 9.87
C ARG A 184 -8.22 -33.07 8.56
N HIS A 185 -7.49 -32.01 8.26
CA HIS A 185 -6.53 -31.97 7.17
C HIS A 185 -5.14 -32.25 7.69
N LEU A 186 -4.43 -33.22 7.08
CA LEU A 186 -2.98 -33.31 7.16
C LEU A 186 -2.41 -32.71 5.88
N ILE A 187 -1.64 -31.64 6.04
CA ILE A 187 -1.17 -30.76 4.98
C ILE A 187 0.35 -30.93 4.87
N VAL A 188 0.83 -31.43 3.75
CA VAL A 188 2.25 -31.68 3.49
C VAL A 188 2.71 -30.74 2.38
N HIS A 189 3.39 -29.65 2.74
CA HIS A 189 4.05 -28.82 1.74
C HIS A 189 5.31 -29.52 1.26
N LEU A 190 5.46 -29.63 -0.07
CA LEU A 190 6.60 -30.20 -0.77
C LEU A 190 7.33 -29.06 -1.48
N ILE A 191 8.51 -28.70 -1.00
CA ILE A 191 9.30 -27.60 -1.55
C ILE A 191 10.57 -28.16 -2.19
N ASN A 192 10.76 -27.89 -3.47
CA ASN A 192 11.98 -28.24 -4.20
C ASN A 192 13.06 -27.17 -3.93
N PRO A 193 14.08 -27.47 -3.13
CA PRO A 193 15.02 -26.47 -2.64
C PRO A 193 15.79 -25.80 -3.78
N PRO A 194 16.21 -24.54 -3.61
CA PRO A 194 17.01 -23.83 -4.61
C PRO A 194 18.24 -24.63 -5.02
N SER A 195 18.70 -24.45 -6.27
CA SER A 195 19.91 -25.09 -6.80
C SER A 195 21.18 -24.80 -5.97
N SER A 196 21.17 -23.68 -5.24
CA SER A 196 22.23 -23.24 -4.33
C SER A 196 21.59 -22.79 -3.02
N ASP A 197 22.06 -23.32 -1.89
CA ASP A 197 21.54 -22.93 -0.57
C ASP A 197 22.05 -21.53 -0.15
N ALA A 198 23.03 -20.94 -0.84
CA ALA A 198 23.57 -19.63 -0.51
C ALA A 198 22.66 -18.48 -0.98
N LEU A 199 22.27 -17.57 -0.08
CA LEU A 199 21.40 -16.43 -0.41
C LEU A 199 22.08 -15.35 -1.28
N LYS A 200 23.41 -15.24 -1.19
CA LYS A 200 24.20 -14.28 -1.99
C LYS A 200 24.25 -14.63 -3.48
N ASP A 201 23.78 -15.82 -3.82
CA ASP A 201 23.77 -16.35 -5.17
C ASP A 201 22.44 -15.93 -5.82
N THR A 202 22.46 -14.77 -6.50
CA THR A 202 21.22 -14.09 -6.95
C THR A 202 20.82 -14.44 -8.39
N ARG A 203 21.63 -15.22 -9.11
CA ARG A 203 21.46 -15.49 -10.56
C ARG A 203 21.62 -16.97 -10.88
N HIS A 204 20.79 -17.81 -10.29
CA HIS A 204 20.79 -19.26 -10.53
C HIS A 204 19.50 -19.68 -11.21
N PRO A 205 19.56 -20.68 -12.11
CA PRO A 205 18.35 -21.27 -12.64
C PRO A 205 17.56 -21.96 -11.53
N LEU A 206 16.26 -22.10 -11.75
CA LEU A 206 15.46 -23.02 -10.96
C LEU A 206 16.07 -24.42 -11.00
N PRO A 207 16.01 -25.17 -9.89
CA PRO A 207 16.47 -26.55 -9.86
C PRO A 207 15.63 -27.39 -10.84
N PRO A 208 16.18 -28.51 -11.35
CA PRO A 208 15.36 -29.51 -12.02
C PRO A 208 14.17 -29.92 -11.12
N PRO A 209 12.99 -30.16 -11.68
CA PRO A 209 11.86 -30.64 -10.90
C PRO A 209 12.16 -31.97 -10.22
N ALA A 210 11.66 -32.17 -8.99
CA ALA A 210 11.71 -33.46 -8.32
C ALA A 210 10.68 -34.42 -8.94
N ARG A 211 11.08 -35.65 -9.24
CA ARG A 211 10.23 -36.67 -9.89
C ARG A 211 10.08 -37.91 -9.03
N GLY A 212 9.07 -38.71 -9.37
CA GLY A 212 8.72 -39.91 -8.61
C GLY A 212 8.35 -39.59 -7.17
N VAL A 213 7.73 -38.42 -6.93
CA VAL A 213 7.45 -37.96 -5.56
C VAL A 213 6.29 -38.76 -5.00
N GLN A 214 6.56 -39.58 -3.99
CA GLN A 214 5.55 -40.34 -3.26
C GLN A 214 5.42 -39.80 -1.84
N VAL A 215 4.18 -39.58 -1.41
CA VAL A 215 3.87 -39.21 -0.03
C VAL A 215 3.12 -40.37 0.62
N ARG A 216 3.66 -40.85 1.73
CA ARG A 216 3.06 -41.91 2.53
C ARG A 216 2.75 -41.39 3.92
N ILE A 217 1.56 -41.70 4.40
CA ILE A 217 1.13 -41.39 5.77
C ILE A 217 0.67 -42.65 6.48
N LYS A 218 0.89 -42.71 7.79
CA LYS A 218 0.26 -43.71 8.66
C LYS A 218 -1.08 -43.15 9.15
N LEU A 219 -2.18 -43.87 8.93
CA LEU A 219 -3.49 -43.47 9.45
C LEU A 219 -3.50 -43.62 10.98
N PRO A 220 -3.81 -42.55 11.74
CA PRO A 220 -4.00 -42.68 13.17
C PRO A 220 -5.22 -43.55 13.49
N ALA A 221 -5.20 -44.19 14.66
CA ALA A 221 -6.30 -45.04 15.10
C ALA A 221 -7.63 -44.26 15.14
N GLY A 222 -8.71 -44.89 14.66
CA GLY A 222 -10.05 -44.29 14.64
C GLY A 222 -10.29 -43.26 13.53
N GLN A 223 -9.36 -43.11 12.58
CA GLN A 223 -9.48 -42.19 11.47
C GLN A 223 -9.45 -42.91 10.12
N THR A 224 -10.21 -42.40 9.15
CA THR A 224 -10.27 -42.93 7.79
C THR A 224 -9.96 -41.85 6.76
N LEU A 225 -9.48 -42.26 5.59
CA LEU A 225 -9.23 -41.35 4.50
C LEU A 225 -10.55 -40.94 3.84
N ALA A 226 -10.83 -39.64 3.75
CA ALA A 226 -11.95 -39.11 2.99
C ALA A 226 -11.56 -38.90 1.53
N ARG A 227 -10.45 -38.17 1.31
CA ARG A 227 -9.84 -37.91 0.00
C ARG A 227 -8.42 -37.39 0.14
N VAL A 228 -7.67 -37.42 -0.95
CA VAL A 228 -6.37 -36.74 -1.07
C VAL A 228 -6.36 -35.88 -2.31
N VAL A 229 -5.85 -34.66 -2.16
CA VAL A 229 -5.67 -33.73 -3.27
C VAL A 229 -4.26 -33.14 -3.27
N ALA A 230 -3.76 -32.79 -4.45
CA ALA A 230 -2.62 -31.91 -4.61
C ALA A 230 -3.11 -30.49 -4.94
N LEU A 231 -2.48 -29.50 -4.32
CA LEU A 231 -2.57 -28.09 -4.67
C LEU A 231 -1.24 -27.71 -5.32
N ASP A 232 -1.28 -27.27 -6.57
CA ASP A 232 -0.07 -26.83 -7.27
C ASP A 232 -0.32 -25.48 -7.95
N PRO A 233 0.25 -24.39 -7.42
CA PRO A 233 0.03 -23.05 -7.97
C PRO A 233 0.50 -22.91 -9.42
N LYS A 234 1.47 -23.71 -9.87
CA LYS A 234 1.96 -23.72 -11.26
C LYS A 234 0.98 -24.39 -12.22
N VAL A 235 0.20 -25.35 -11.75
CA VAL A 235 -0.80 -26.06 -12.56
C VAL A 235 -2.11 -25.28 -12.64
N GLY A 236 -2.52 -24.64 -11.54
CA GLY A 236 -3.71 -23.81 -11.49
C GLY A 236 -4.24 -23.62 -10.07
N SER A 237 -5.40 -22.97 -9.95
CA SER A 237 -6.01 -22.70 -8.64
C SER A 237 -6.89 -23.84 -8.12
N ASP A 238 -7.24 -24.85 -8.92
CA ASP A 238 -8.12 -25.94 -8.49
C ASP A 238 -7.32 -27.11 -7.90
N ALA A 239 -7.99 -27.88 -7.03
CA ALA A 239 -7.40 -29.07 -6.42
C ALA A 239 -7.33 -30.22 -7.43
N LEU A 240 -6.22 -30.94 -7.43
CA LEU A 240 -5.99 -32.11 -8.26
C LEU A 240 -6.24 -33.37 -7.42
N PRO A 241 -7.28 -34.17 -7.68
CA PRO A 241 -7.49 -35.43 -6.97
C PRO A 241 -6.31 -36.39 -7.16
N LEU A 242 -5.82 -36.98 -6.07
CA LEU A 242 -4.78 -38.01 -6.12
C LEU A 242 -5.38 -39.39 -5.83
N GLN A 243 -4.86 -40.40 -6.52
CA GLN A 243 -5.23 -41.79 -6.23
C GLN A 243 -4.44 -42.30 -5.01
N ALA A 244 -5.18 -42.78 -4.02
CA ALA A 244 -4.63 -43.32 -2.79
C ALA A 244 -4.56 -44.85 -2.84
N GLN A 245 -3.42 -45.40 -2.41
CA GLN A 245 -3.21 -46.82 -2.20
C GLN A 245 -3.16 -47.09 -0.69
N GLU A 246 -4.18 -47.79 -0.18
CA GLU A 246 -4.26 -48.15 1.24
C GLU A 246 -3.77 -49.57 1.48
N SER A 247 -2.81 -49.74 2.38
CA SER A 247 -2.30 -51.06 2.77
C SER A 247 -1.74 -51.02 4.19
N GLY A 248 -2.16 -51.97 5.04
CA GLY A 248 -1.61 -52.11 6.40
C GLY A 248 -1.77 -50.87 7.29
N GLY A 249 -2.84 -50.09 7.13
CA GLY A 249 -3.06 -48.84 7.87
C GLY A 249 -2.20 -47.65 7.40
N GLN A 250 -1.61 -47.76 6.21
CA GLN A 250 -0.87 -46.68 5.56
C GLN A 250 -1.58 -46.27 4.26
N VAL A 251 -1.50 -44.98 3.94
CA VAL A 251 -1.94 -44.42 2.67
C VAL A 251 -0.70 -43.96 1.91
N THR A 252 -0.52 -44.40 0.67
CA THR A 252 0.51 -43.89 -0.23
C THR A 252 -0.15 -43.22 -1.43
N VAL A 253 0.35 -42.05 -1.82
CA VAL A 253 -0.07 -41.32 -3.04
C VAL A 253 1.14 -40.97 -3.89
N ASP A 254 0.96 -41.00 -5.21
CA ASP A 254 1.87 -40.37 -6.16
C ASP A 254 1.53 -38.88 -6.23
N ALA A 255 2.44 -38.05 -5.76
CA ALA A 255 2.32 -36.59 -5.76
C ALA A 255 2.87 -35.95 -7.04
N GLY A 256 3.30 -36.75 -8.03
CA GLY A 256 3.78 -36.31 -9.34
C GLY A 256 5.11 -35.56 -9.29
N GLU A 257 5.32 -34.66 -10.26
CA GLU A 257 6.52 -33.82 -10.33
C GLU A 257 6.37 -32.55 -9.49
N VAL A 258 7.39 -32.16 -8.71
CA VAL A 258 7.42 -30.91 -7.93
C VAL A 258 8.48 -29.96 -8.49
N ALA A 259 8.04 -28.92 -9.19
CA ALA A 259 8.94 -27.93 -9.79
C ALA A 259 9.54 -26.96 -8.76
N CYS A 260 8.70 -26.34 -7.93
CA CYS A 260 9.12 -25.41 -6.87
C CYS A 260 8.35 -25.68 -5.58
N TRP A 261 7.02 -25.65 -5.65
CA TRP A 261 6.16 -25.84 -4.49
C TRP A 261 4.88 -26.56 -4.88
N ARG A 262 4.54 -27.62 -4.15
CA ARG A 262 3.26 -28.35 -4.24
C ARG A 262 2.79 -28.67 -2.81
N VAL A 263 1.49 -28.77 -2.59
CA VAL A 263 0.93 -29.16 -1.29
C VAL A 263 0.10 -30.42 -1.48
N VAL A 264 0.30 -31.44 -0.66
CA VAL A 264 -0.56 -32.63 -0.60
C VAL A 264 -1.43 -32.52 0.64
N VAL A 265 -2.75 -32.57 0.45
CA VAL A 265 -3.73 -32.45 1.53
C VAL A 265 -4.48 -33.77 1.64
N PHE A 266 -4.28 -34.45 2.77
CA PHE A 266 -5.07 -35.61 3.16
C PHE A 266 -6.23 -35.13 4.02
N GLU A 267 -7.45 -35.32 3.54
CA GLU A 267 -8.66 -35.08 4.31
C GLU A 267 -9.04 -36.38 5.02
N LEU A 268 -9.10 -36.32 6.34
CA LEU A 268 -9.32 -37.46 7.21
C LEU A 268 -10.62 -37.28 7.99
N ASN A 269 -11.43 -38.33 8.04
CA ASN A 269 -12.61 -38.41 8.86
C ASN A 269 -12.27 -39.02 10.22
N GLY A 270 -12.89 -38.51 11.28
CA GLY A 270 -12.69 -39.00 12.65
C GLY A 270 -13.58 -38.25 13.64
N ALA A 271 -13.14 -38.21 14.90
CA ALA A 271 -13.72 -37.37 15.93
C ALA A 271 -12.64 -36.43 16.47
N PHE A 272 -12.86 -35.12 16.34
CA PHE A 272 -11.87 -34.09 16.65
C PHE A 272 -12.45 -33.01 17.57
N ALA A 273 -11.59 -32.44 18.42
CA ALA A 273 -11.92 -31.25 19.19
C ALA A 273 -11.55 -30.01 18.38
N VAL A 274 -12.55 -29.22 18.00
CA VAL A 274 -12.32 -27.94 17.31
C VAL A 274 -11.58 -27.00 18.26
N PRO A 275 -10.44 -26.40 17.85
CA PRO A 275 -9.72 -25.46 18.69
C PRO A 275 -10.62 -24.29 19.10
N ALA A 276 -10.58 -23.90 20.37
CA ALA A 276 -11.36 -22.77 20.86
C ALA A 276 -10.97 -21.48 20.14
N VAL A 277 -11.95 -20.59 19.94
CA VAL A 277 -11.69 -19.25 19.44
C VAL A 277 -10.86 -18.51 20.49
N GLU A 278 -9.70 -18.01 20.08
CA GLU A 278 -8.81 -17.28 20.97
C GLU A 278 -9.45 -15.98 21.46
N PRO A 279 -9.20 -15.59 22.72
CA PRO A 279 -9.73 -14.35 23.23
C PRO A 279 -9.13 -13.15 22.51
N PHE A 280 -9.95 -12.12 22.32
CA PHE A 280 -9.55 -10.87 21.66
C PHE A 280 -8.54 -10.04 22.47
N LEU A 281 -8.47 -10.27 23.78
CA LEU A 281 -7.52 -9.68 24.72
C LEU A 281 -6.94 -10.81 25.58
N THR A 282 -5.68 -10.71 26.00
CA THR A 282 -5.02 -11.83 26.72
C THR A 282 -5.42 -11.94 28.19
N GLN A 283 -5.75 -10.81 28.83
CA GLN A 283 -6.17 -10.74 30.24
C GLN A 283 -7.07 -9.52 30.52
N ALA A 284 -7.81 -9.52 31.64
CA ALA A 284 -8.49 -8.31 32.10
C ALA A 284 -7.47 -7.20 32.44
N PRO A 285 -7.78 -5.90 32.27
CA PRO A 285 -6.88 -4.84 32.70
C PRO A 285 -6.76 -4.82 34.22
N ASP A 286 -5.55 -4.58 34.73
CA ASP A 286 -5.36 -4.19 36.12
C ASP A 286 -6.00 -2.81 36.32
N PRO A 287 -7.06 -2.69 37.14
CA PRO A 287 -7.73 -1.41 37.36
C PRO A 287 -6.80 -0.33 37.92
N ALA A 288 -5.80 -0.70 38.72
CA ALA A 288 -4.85 0.24 39.30
C ALA A 288 -3.91 0.80 38.24
N GLN A 289 -3.36 -0.05 37.36
CA GLN A 289 -2.51 0.39 36.24
C GLN A 289 -3.28 1.23 35.22
N VAL A 290 -4.56 0.92 34.98
CA VAL A 290 -5.42 1.77 34.12
C VAL A 290 -5.61 3.15 34.73
N GLU A 291 -5.90 3.22 36.03
CA GLU A 291 -6.11 4.49 36.72
C GLU A 291 -4.82 5.30 36.85
N GLU A 292 -3.68 4.64 37.04
CA GLU A 292 -2.36 5.26 36.99
C GLU A 292 -2.01 5.77 35.58
N GLY A 293 -2.27 4.96 34.54
CA GLY A 293 -2.08 5.36 33.15
C GLY A 293 -2.96 6.52 32.72
N ARG A 294 -4.17 6.66 33.29
CA ARG A 294 -5.06 7.83 33.10
C ARG A 294 -4.53 9.11 33.73
N LYS A 295 -3.68 9.01 34.77
CA LYS A 295 -3.01 10.17 35.38
C LYS A 295 -1.82 10.63 34.56
N GLY A 296 -1.30 9.77 33.67
CA GLY A 296 -0.28 10.15 32.70
C GLY A 296 -0.84 11.15 31.70
N THR A 297 -0.06 12.19 31.39
CA THR A 297 -0.28 13.05 30.23
C THR A 297 -0.04 12.21 28.99
N GLY A 298 -1.09 11.55 28.49
CA GLY A 298 -1.00 10.78 27.25
C GLY A 298 -0.35 11.65 26.17
N GLY A 299 0.75 11.18 25.59
CA GLY A 299 1.38 11.87 24.46
C GLY A 299 0.36 12.10 23.36
N PRO A 300 0.47 13.20 22.59
CA PRO A 300 -0.52 13.56 21.59
C PRO A 300 -0.74 12.39 20.62
N VAL A 301 -2.00 11.95 20.52
CA VAL A 301 -2.45 11.09 19.45
C VAL A 301 -2.12 11.82 18.15
N GLY A 302 -1.29 11.20 17.31
CA GLY A 302 -0.85 11.78 16.05
C GLY A 302 -2.07 12.14 15.20
N VAL A 303 -2.32 13.45 15.11
CA VAL A 303 -3.42 14.11 14.39
C VAL A 303 -4.79 13.92 15.04
N ASP A 304 -5.24 14.96 15.75
CA ASP A 304 -6.66 15.19 16.01
C ASP A 304 -7.23 15.99 14.83
N PRO A 305 -8.07 15.38 13.96
CA PRO A 305 -8.63 16.04 12.78
C PRO A 305 -9.65 17.14 13.13
N LEU A 306 -10.06 17.25 14.40
CA LEU A 306 -10.92 18.30 14.91
C LEU A 306 -10.13 19.43 15.59
N ARG A 307 -8.80 19.28 15.73
CA ARG A 307 -7.95 20.35 16.27
C ARG A 307 -8.02 21.53 15.30
N PRO A 308 -8.21 22.76 15.81
CA PRO A 308 -8.18 23.95 14.97
C PRO A 308 -6.88 24.01 14.16
N GLU A 309 -6.98 24.37 12.88
CA GLU A 309 -5.80 24.57 12.05
C GLU A 309 -4.84 25.54 12.73
N VAL A 310 -3.58 25.13 12.81
CA VAL A 310 -2.57 25.96 13.41
C VAL A 310 -2.10 27.01 12.41
N VAL A 311 -2.27 28.29 12.77
CA VAL A 311 -1.96 29.42 11.89
C VAL A 311 -0.49 29.81 12.05
N SER A 312 0.30 29.64 10.99
CA SER A 312 1.69 30.13 10.95
C SER A 312 1.75 31.65 11.10
N THR A 313 2.81 32.17 11.71
CA THR A 313 3.13 33.61 11.68
C THR A 313 3.80 34.04 10.37
N ILE A 314 4.18 33.09 9.51
CA ILE A 314 4.72 33.34 8.18
C ILE A 314 3.56 33.72 7.25
N LYS A 315 3.69 34.84 6.54
CA LYS A 315 2.68 35.29 5.57
C LYS A 315 2.70 34.41 4.32
N GLY A 316 1.53 34.02 3.82
CA GLY A 316 1.38 33.28 2.56
C GLY A 316 0.81 31.88 2.76
N LYS A 317 0.91 31.04 1.72
CA LYS A 317 0.45 29.64 1.79
C LYS A 317 1.55 28.80 2.46
N VAL A 318 1.31 28.43 3.71
CA VAL A 318 2.27 27.72 4.56
C VAL A 318 1.66 26.41 5.02
N GLN A 319 2.41 25.33 4.87
CA GLN A 319 2.07 24.04 5.45
C GLN A 319 3.04 23.76 6.61
N ILE A 320 2.50 23.50 7.80
CA ILE A 320 3.30 23.17 8.98
C ILE A 320 3.41 21.66 9.10
N VAL A 321 4.63 21.19 9.36
CA VAL A 321 4.92 19.79 9.64
C VAL A 321 5.59 19.71 11.01
N GLU A 322 4.87 19.12 11.95
CA GLU A 322 5.38 18.83 13.30
C GLU A 322 6.52 17.81 13.24
N THR A 323 7.60 18.08 13.98
CA THR A 323 8.77 17.17 14.00
C THR A 323 8.61 16.03 15.00
N ASP A 324 7.78 16.22 16.01
CA ASP A 324 7.39 15.26 17.06
C ASP A 324 6.15 14.42 16.69
N GLY A 325 5.51 14.71 15.54
CA GLY A 325 4.34 13.98 15.05
C GLY A 325 4.62 12.57 14.50
N ALA A 326 3.58 11.75 14.40
CA ALA A 326 3.66 10.35 13.95
C ALA A 326 4.29 10.18 12.54
N TYR A 327 4.90 9.00 12.32
CA TYR A 327 5.71 8.64 11.13
C TYR A 327 6.93 9.54 10.92
N ASN A 328 7.98 9.32 11.73
CA ASN A 328 9.28 9.98 11.59
C ASN A 328 10.39 8.94 11.84
N SER A 329 11.42 8.93 11.00
CA SER A 329 12.57 8.02 11.08
C SER A 329 13.78 8.66 11.77
N VAL A 330 13.67 9.92 12.18
CA VAL A 330 14.70 10.60 12.97
C VAL A 330 14.52 10.23 14.44
N ASP A 331 15.59 9.76 15.08
CA ASP A 331 15.65 9.44 16.51
C ASP A 331 15.77 10.70 17.39
N GLY A 332 14.78 11.59 17.26
CA GLY A 332 14.65 12.81 18.04
C GLY A 332 14.03 12.54 19.40
N LEU A 333 14.53 13.21 20.44
CA LEU A 333 13.91 13.19 21.77
C LEU A 333 12.90 14.33 21.85
N SER A 334 11.67 14.06 22.30
CA SER A 334 10.62 15.08 22.41
C SER A 334 10.43 15.51 23.87
N VAL A 335 10.06 16.78 24.09
CA VAL A 335 9.76 17.32 25.43
C VAL A 335 8.63 18.33 25.36
N ASP A 336 7.90 18.45 26.46
CA ASP A 336 6.95 19.54 26.65
C ASP A 336 7.68 20.89 26.64
N ASP A 337 7.18 21.81 25.81
CA ASP A 337 7.66 23.17 25.70
C ASP A 337 6.46 24.10 25.43
N PRO A 338 6.06 24.96 26.38
CA PRO A 338 4.90 25.83 26.22
C PRO A 338 5.06 26.87 25.10
N ASP A 339 6.28 27.15 24.64
CA ASP A 339 6.54 28.05 23.51
C ASP A 339 6.49 27.35 22.14
N ALA A 340 6.46 26.01 22.14
CA ALA A 340 6.30 25.20 20.95
C ALA A 340 4.86 25.24 20.47
N LEU A 341 4.67 25.05 19.17
CA LEU A 341 3.40 25.31 18.51
C LEU A 341 2.27 24.40 19.02
N ASN A 342 2.60 23.12 19.21
CA ASN A 342 1.67 22.11 19.68
C ASN A 342 1.85 21.79 21.18
N GLY A 343 2.76 22.49 21.87
CA GLY A 343 3.17 22.27 23.26
C GLY A 343 4.34 21.30 23.45
N VAL A 344 4.89 20.74 22.36
CA VAL A 344 5.96 19.75 22.36
C VAL A 344 6.99 20.12 21.28
N ALA A 345 8.27 19.88 21.54
CA ALA A 345 9.34 20.05 20.55
C ALA A 345 10.34 18.91 20.64
N GLN A 346 11.01 18.62 19.52
CA GLN A 346 12.24 17.83 19.57
C GLN A 346 13.33 18.65 20.28
N HIS A 347 14.18 17.98 21.06
CA HIS A 347 15.25 18.64 21.80
C HIS A 347 16.60 17.93 21.71
N ARG A 348 17.65 18.72 21.93
CA ARG A 348 18.94 18.26 22.48
C ARG A 348 18.99 18.69 23.94
N PRO A 349 19.03 17.74 24.90
CA PRO A 349 19.10 18.08 26.32
C PRO A 349 20.42 18.75 26.70
N ALA A 350 20.39 19.50 27.80
CA ALA A 350 21.51 20.14 28.47
C ALA A 350 22.78 19.26 28.54
N ASN A 351 22.63 18.03 29.02
CA ASN A 351 23.73 17.11 29.29
C ASN A 351 24.31 16.41 28.04
N GLU A 352 23.72 16.57 26.86
CA GLU A 352 24.18 15.91 25.63
C GLU A 352 24.91 16.87 24.68
N LYS A 353 26.09 16.47 24.16
CA LYS A 353 26.81 17.29 23.18
C LYS A 353 26.15 17.33 21.80
N SER A 354 25.38 16.30 21.45
CA SER A 354 24.70 16.20 20.15
C SER A 354 23.49 15.29 20.22
N ARG A 355 22.42 15.64 19.50
CA ARG A 355 21.23 14.81 19.35
C ARG A 355 20.65 14.92 17.93
N SER A 356 20.11 13.83 17.41
CA SER A 356 19.40 13.83 16.12
C SER A 356 18.13 14.67 16.22
N ILE A 357 17.85 15.47 15.20
CA ILE A 357 16.61 16.26 15.08
C ILE A 357 16.17 16.36 13.61
N GLY A 358 14.89 16.56 13.36
CA GLY A 358 14.33 16.73 12.02
C GLY A 358 13.12 15.86 11.74
N LYS A 359 12.81 15.69 10.46
CA LYS A 359 11.62 15.00 9.96
C LYS A 359 11.90 14.27 8.65
N SER A 360 11.71 12.95 8.65
CA SER A 360 11.63 12.18 7.40
C SER A 360 10.25 12.35 6.75
N TRP A 361 10.21 12.29 5.41
CA TRP A 361 8.96 12.34 4.62
C TRP A 361 8.05 13.50 5.03
N ALA A 362 8.62 14.71 5.10
CA ALA A 362 8.01 15.83 5.81
C ALA A 362 6.61 16.20 5.27
N THR A 363 6.45 16.28 3.95
CA THR A 363 5.16 16.63 3.34
C THR A 363 5.15 16.26 1.86
N GLY A 364 3.98 15.97 1.29
CA GLY A 364 3.79 15.80 -0.15
C GLY A 364 3.72 17.15 -0.86
N LEU A 365 4.84 17.64 -1.38
CA LEU A 365 4.91 18.88 -2.14
C LEU A 365 4.68 18.66 -3.63
N LYS A 366 4.04 19.63 -4.29
CA LYS A 366 3.93 19.70 -5.76
C LYS A 366 5.27 20.17 -6.37
N PRO A 367 5.48 20.07 -7.69
CA PRO A 367 6.61 20.73 -8.34
C PRO A 367 6.52 22.25 -8.11
N GLY A 368 7.63 22.90 -7.79
CA GLY A 368 7.61 24.31 -7.41
C GLY A 368 8.82 24.79 -6.63
N LYS A 369 8.80 26.07 -6.25
CA LYS A 369 9.78 26.71 -5.36
C LYS A 369 9.18 26.86 -3.98
N TYR A 370 9.97 26.48 -2.98
CA TYR A 370 9.56 26.44 -1.59
C TYR A 370 10.66 26.99 -0.69
N ILE A 371 10.26 27.45 0.49
CA ILE A 371 11.18 27.75 1.59
C ILE A 371 10.76 26.89 2.78
N ALA A 372 11.67 26.04 3.25
CA ALA A 372 11.48 25.31 4.50
C ALA A 372 12.05 26.16 5.65
N HIS A 373 11.18 26.61 6.54
CA HIS A 373 11.53 27.40 7.71
C HIS A 373 11.66 26.48 8.92
N LEU A 374 12.89 26.24 9.37
CA LEU A 374 13.15 25.51 10.61
C LEU A 374 12.84 26.44 11.79
N ARG A 375 11.93 26.06 12.69
CA ARG A 375 11.65 26.85 13.91
C ARG A 375 12.49 26.34 15.07
N ILE A 376 13.56 27.06 15.39
CA ILE A 376 14.57 26.63 16.36
C ILE A 376 14.64 27.60 17.54
N LYS A 377 14.71 27.07 18.77
CA LYS A 377 14.99 27.81 20.00
C LYS A 377 16.29 27.29 20.62
N ILE A 378 17.16 28.19 21.05
CA ILE A 378 18.39 27.85 21.78
C ILE A 378 18.40 28.60 23.10
N VAL A 379 18.56 27.85 24.18
CA VAL A 379 18.71 28.36 25.54
C VAL A 379 20.15 28.10 25.94
N ASP A 380 20.90 29.12 26.36
CA ASP A 380 22.23 28.94 26.93
C ASP A 380 22.32 29.79 28.21
N ARG A 381 22.42 29.12 29.35
CA ARG A 381 22.52 29.70 30.69
C ARG A 381 23.92 29.56 31.26
N GLY A 382 24.88 29.07 30.46
CA GLY A 382 26.26 28.91 30.89
C GLY A 382 26.95 30.25 31.13
N ALA A 383 27.85 30.31 32.13
CA ALA A 383 28.66 31.49 32.39
C ALA A 383 29.55 31.90 31.19
N GLU A 384 29.96 30.93 30.38
CA GLU A 384 30.65 31.14 29.10
C GLU A 384 29.78 30.61 27.95
N PRO A 385 29.42 31.44 26.94
CA PRO A 385 28.58 31.02 25.82
C PRO A 385 29.19 29.84 25.03
N ALA A 386 28.41 28.79 24.81
CA ALA A 386 28.82 27.69 23.94
C ALA A 386 28.57 28.01 22.46
N GLU A 387 29.32 27.36 21.57
CA GLU A 387 29.01 27.38 20.13
C GLU A 387 27.96 26.30 19.87
N HIS A 388 26.85 26.68 19.24
CA HIS A 388 25.76 25.79 18.87
C HIS A 388 25.76 25.62 17.36
N GLU A 389 25.49 24.41 16.88
CA GLU A 389 25.35 24.10 15.46
C GLU A 389 24.16 23.17 15.24
N VAL A 390 23.34 23.48 14.24
CA VAL A 390 22.31 22.60 13.69
C VAL A 390 22.73 22.22 12.28
N SER A 391 22.99 20.93 12.07
CA SER A 391 23.23 20.38 10.74
C SER A 391 21.95 19.72 10.22
N MET A 392 21.64 19.91 8.95
CA MET A 392 20.44 19.41 8.31
C MET A 392 20.77 18.89 6.92
N ARG A 393 20.64 17.58 6.73
CA ARG A 393 20.65 16.93 5.43
C ARG A 393 19.26 16.99 4.82
N MET A 394 19.10 17.85 3.83
CA MET A 394 17.91 17.92 2.99
C MET A 394 18.04 16.85 1.90
N LEU A 395 17.14 15.88 1.93
CA LEU A 395 17.13 14.74 1.01
C LEU A 395 15.82 14.66 0.23
N PHE A 396 15.91 14.62 -1.09
CA PHE A 396 14.84 14.15 -1.96
C PHE A 396 15.39 13.03 -2.85
N HIS A 397 14.98 11.79 -2.55
CA HIS A 397 15.56 10.58 -3.11
C HIS A 397 15.69 10.61 -4.64
N GLY A 398 16.94 10.47 -5.12
CA GLY A 398 17.27 10.46 -6.55
C GLY A 398 17.15 11.82 -7.25
N VAL A 399 17.00 12.91 -6.52
CA VAL A 399 16.86 14.27 -7.08
C VAL A 399 17.93 15.21 -6.53
N TRP A 400 17.95 15.41 -5.22
CA TRP A 400 18.98 16.22 -4.56
C TRP A 400 19.25 15.72 -3.15
N ASP A 401 20.47 15.96 -2.70
CA ASP A 401 20.98 15.59 -1.38
C ASP A 401 21.94 16.71 -0.97
N ARG A 402 21.54 17.51 0.02
CA ARG A 402 22.22 18.77 0.37
C ARG A 402 22.37 18.87 1.87
N ASP A 403 23.57 19.19 2.34
CA ASP A 403 23.80 19.51 3.74
C ASP A 403 23.75 21.02 3.96
N VAL A 404 22.98 21.45 4.95
CA VAL A 404 22.94 22.83 5.42
C VAL A 404 23.36 22.86 6.88
N ARG A 405 24.13 23.88 7.25
CA ARG A 405 24.53 24.14 8.63
C ARG A 405 24.11 25.53 9.04
N LEU A 406 23.63 25.63 10.27
CA LEU A 406 23.36 26.86 10.98
C LEU A 406 24.20 26.84 12.25
N GLY A 407 24.74 27.97 12.69
CA GLY A 407 25.50 28.00 13.93
C GLY A 407 25.50 29.36 14.62
N SER A 408 25.81 29.37 15.91
CA SER A 408 25.78 30.59 16.73
C SER A 408 27.08 31.41 16.68
N ASN A 409 28.14 30.90 16.05
CA ASN A 409 29.41 31.63 15.94
C ASN A 409 29.35 32.66 14.78
N PRO A 410 29.32 33.98 15.08
CA PRO A 410 29.19 35.03 14.06
C PRO A 410 30.43 35.19 13.17
N LYS A 411 31.55 34.55 13.52
CA LYS A 411 32.75 34.50 12.65
C LYS A 411 32.62 33.44 11.55
N LYS A 412 31.73 32.46 11.73
CA LYS A 412 31.52 31.34 10.79
C LYS A 412 30.19 31.46 10.03
N TYR A 413 29.18 32.05 10.67
CA TYR A 413 27.81 32.14 10.16
C TYR A 413 27.31 33.58 10.24
N ASP A 414 26.52 33.99 9.26
CA ASP A 414 25.88 35.30 9.18
C ASP A 414 24.41 35.18 8.71
N GLY A 415 23.69 36.30 8.73
CA GLY A 415 22.32 36.40 8.23
C GLY A 415 21.39 35.29 8.71
N GLU A 416 20.76 34.60 7.76
CA GLU A 416 19.78 33.51 7.98
C GLU A 416 20.41 32.17 8.38
N ARG A 417 21.75 32.10 8.51
CA ARG A 417 22.48 30.93 9.01
C ARG A 417 23.05 31.13 10.41
N LEU A 418 23.00 32.35 10.94
CA LEU A 418 23.43 32.68 12.29
C LEU A 418 22.32 32.36 13.30
N LEU A 419 22.53 31.33 14.12
CA LEU A 419 21.60 30.95 15.19
C LEU A 419 21.59 31.99 16.31
N LYS A 420 20.38 32.39 16.72
CA LYS A 420 20.14 33.27 17.87
C LYS A 420 20.03 32.46 19.15
N VAL A 421 20.77 32.90 20.17
CA VAL A 421 20.84 32.28 21.50
C VAL A 421 20.21 33.23 22.52
N ASP A 422 18.89 33.35 22.48
CA ASP A 422 18.11 34.28 23.31
C ASP A 422 16.93 33.61 24.03
N GLY A 423 16.87 32.28 24.00
CA GLY A 423 15.80 31.50 24.61
C GLY A 423 14.45 31.62 23.93
N LYS A 424 14.38 32.11 22.67
CA LYS A 424 13.14 32.23 21.90
C LYS A 424 13.22 31.43 20.61
N TYR A 425 12.06 31.06 20.07
CA TYR A 425 11.96 30.45 18.76
C TYR A 425 12.16 31.48 17.65
N HIS A 426 13.01 31.14 16.68
CA HIS A 426 13.21 31.90 15.44
C HIS A 426 13.08 30.96 14.25
N TYR A 427 12.65 31.52 13.12
CA TYR A 427 12.60 30.81 11.85
C TYR A 427 13.89 30.98 11.06
N TYR A 428 14.39 29.88 10.53
CA TYR A 428 15.58 29.84 9.67
C TYR A 428 15.20 29.28 8.29
N PRO A 429 15.13 30.14 7.25
CA PRO A 429 14.64 29.78 5.92
C PRO A 429 15.67 29.00 5.10
N LEU A 430 15.23 27.90 4.50
CA LEU A 430 16.00 27.06 3.58
C LEU A 430 15.27 26.98 2.23
N PRO A 431 15.65 27.79 1.22
CA PRO A 431 15.02 27.75 -0.09
C PRO A 431 15.41 26.49 -0.86
N PHE A 432 14.45 25.87 -1.53
CA PHE A 432 14.67 24.72 -2.40
C PHE A 432 13.64 24.66 -3.54
N GLU A 433 13.94 23.84 -4.54
CA GLU A 433 13.07 23.61 -5.68
C GLU A 433 12.72 22.12 -5.77
N MET A 434 11.45 21.85 -6.00
CA MET A 434 10.90 20.53 -6.27
C MET A 434 10.69 20.42 -7.79
N PRO A 435 11.52 19.65 -8.52
CA PRO A 435 11.33 19.47 -9.96
C PRO A 435 10.16 18.54 -10.28
N LYS A 436 9.72 17.75 -9.30
CA LYS A 436 8.58 16.83 -9.38
C LYS A 436 7.88 16.76 -8.03
N ALA A 437 6.64 16.25 -8.00
CA ALA A 437 5.94 16.03 -6.74
C ALA A 437 6.66 14.99 -5.87
N GLY A 438 6.61 15.13 -4.55
CA GLY A 438 7.18 14.13 -3.66
C GLY A 438 7.35 14.59 -2.21
N TRP A 439 8.01 13.73 -1.43
CA TRP A 439 8.12 13.85 0.02
C TRP A 439 9.59 14.06 0.43
N PRO A 440 10.08 15.31 0.53
CA PRO A 440 11.44 15.58 0.97
C PRO A 440 11.62 15.24 2.45
N SER A 441 12.84 14.89 2.83
CA SER A 441 13.26 14.63 4.20
C SER A 441 14.27 15.67 4.67
N PHE A 442 14.19 16.03 5.95
CA PHE A 442 15.07 16.97 6.65
C PHE A 442 15.67 16.22 7.82
N LEU A 443 16.83 15.60 7.60
CA LEU A 443 17.45 14.67 8.55
C LEU A 443 18.68 15.35 9.14
N GLY A 444 18.69 15.63 10.44
CA GLY A 444 19.73 16.47 11.01
C GLY A 444 20.17 16.10 12.42
N GLY A 445 21.00 16.97 12.98
CA GLY A 445 21.44 16.92 14.36
C GLY A 445 21.74 18.30 14.92
N ALA A 446 21.36 18.52 16.18
CA ALA A 446 21.78 19.68 16.95
C ALA A 446 23.01 19.30 17.78
N SER A 447 23.99 20.18 17.85
CA SER A 447 25.22 19.97 18.60
C SER A 447 25.72 21.26 19.27
N THR A 448 26.53 21.10 20.31
CA THR A 448 27.16 22.19 21.05
C THR A 448 28.65 21.89 21.27
N SER A 449 29.49 22.92 21.30
CA SER A 449 30.91 22.79 21.65
C SER A 449 31.10 22.28 23.08
N ARG A 450 30.12 22.55 23.96
CA ARG A 450 30.15 22.18 25.38
C ARG A 450 28.75 21.88 25.89
N ALA A 451 28.51 20.63 26.30
CA ALA A 451 27.30 20.24 27.04
C ALA A 451 27.30 20.88 28.45
N GLY A 452 26.13 21.06 29.03
CA GLY A 452 25.93 21.76 30.30
C GLY A 452 24.62 22.56 30.28
N ASP A 453 24.62 23.78 30.79
CA ASP A 453 23.43 24.63 30.96
C ASP A 453 22.85 25.20 29.65
N ASN A 454 22.87 24.43 28.55
CA ASN A 454 22.40 24.86 27.24
C ASN A 454 21.67 23.78 26.47
N GLU A 455 20.60 24.17 25.78
CA GLU A 455 19.62 23.29 25.14
C GLU A 455 19.28 23.83 23.75
N CYS A 456 18.90 22.92 22.85
CA CYS A 456 18.41 23.28 21.51
C CYS A 456 17.09 22.57 21.27
N TYR A 457 16.13 23.29 20.70
CA TYR A 457 14.78 22.80 20.41
C TYR A 457 14.46 23.01 18.93
N LEU A 458 13.86 22.01 18.31
CA LEU A 458 13.23 22.09 16.99
C LEU A 458 11.75 21.79 17.16
N ASP A 459 10.91 22.79 16.91
CA ASP A 459 9.46 22.69 17.04
C ASP A 459 8.87 22.02 15.80
N HIS A 460 8.77 22.80 14.71
CA HIS A 460 8.24 22.33 13.43
C HIS A 460 9.08 22.83 12.24
N ILE A 461 8.76 22.30 11.06
CA ILE A 461 9.22 22.81 9.78
C ILE A 461 8.01 23.41 9.06
N ALA A 462 8.06 24.71 8.76
CA ALA A 462 7.03 25.41 8.01
C ALA A 462 7.43 25.53 6.54
N PHE A 463 6.64 24.96 5.64
CA PHE A 463 6.87 24.98 4.20
C PHE A 463 6.08 26.12 3.57
N GLU A 464 6.77 27.21 3.26
CA GLU A 464 6.22 28.32 2.50
C GLU A 464 6.23 27.99 1.01
N THR A 465 5.08 28.09 0.37
CA THR A 465 4.97 27.96 -1.09
C THR A 465 5.29 29.30 -1.73
N VAL A 466 6.43 29.40 -2.41
CA VAL A 466 6.81 30.59 -3.19
C VAL A 466 6.12 30.57 -4.54
N GLU A 467 6.16 29.41 -5.20
CA GLU A 467 5.54 29.20 -6.51
C GLU A 467 5.28 27.72 -6.74
N VAL A 468 4.09 27.36 -7.25
CA VAL A 468 3.84 26.01 -7.78
C VAL A 468 4.04 26.05 -9.28
N PHE A 469 4.77 25.08 -9.82
CA PHE A 469 4.95 24.96 -11.26
C PHE A 469 3.75 24.26 -11.87
N SER A 470 2.97 25.01 -12.66
CA SER A 470 1.93 24.43 -13.51
C SER A 470 2.55 23.63 -14.65
N ASP A 471 1.77 22.74 -15.25
CA ASP A 471 2.23 21.97 -16.42
C ASP A 471 2.63 22.89 -17.59
N ALA A 472 1.94 24.03 -17.76
CA ALA A 472 2.31 25.05 -18.76
C ALA A 472 3.70 25.64 -18.52
N LYS A 473 4.09 25.84 -17.24
CA LYS A 473 5.41 26.33 -16.87
C LYS A 473 6.49 25.26 -17.10
N LEU A 474 6.20 24.01 -16.74
CA LEU A 474 7.11 22.89 -16.98
C LEU A 474 7.37 22.69 -18.48
N LEU A 475 6.31 22.82 -19.30
CA LEU A 475 6.39 22.76 -20.75
C LEU A 475 7.28 23.82 -21.39
N ALA A 476 7.38 25.02 -20.80
CA ALA A 476 8.24 26.08 -21.34
C ALA A 476 9.72 25.67 -21.39
N ASN A 477 10.13 24.69 -20.58
CA ASN A 477 11.48 24.15 -20.54
C ASN A 477 11.58 22.73 -21.13
N ASP A 478 10.48 22.20 -21.67
CA ASP A 478 10.43 20.86 -22.26
C ASP A 478 10.80 20.92 -23.75
N THR A 479 11.63 19.96 -24.18
CA THR A 479 12.12 19.86 -25.56
C THR A 479 11.59 18.62 -26.29
N VAL A 480 10.84 17.77 -25.60
CA VAL A 480 10.25 16.54 -26.15
C VAL A 480 9.20 16.90 -27.18
N LYS A 481 9.29 16.29 -28.36
CA LYS A 481 8.32 16.47 -29.45
C LYS A 481 7.38 15.28 -29.51
N ALA A 482 6.09 15.55 -29.65
CA ALA A 482 5.10 14.52 -29.89
C ALA A 482 5.33 13.83 -31.25
N PRO A 483 5.02 12.53 -31.40
CA PRO A 483 5.04 11.82 -32.66
C PRO A 483 4.14 12.47 -33.72
N ALA A 484 4.50 12.33 -34.99
CA ALA A 484 3.62 12.72 -36.09
C ALA A 484 2.56 11.64 -36.34
N GLY A 485 1.34 12.06 -36.64
CA GLY A 485 0.22 11.15 -36.95
C GLY A 485 -0.87 11.14 -35.88
N ALA A 486 -1.92 10.35 -36.11
CA ALA A 486 -2.97 10.11 -35.13
C ALA A 486 -2.58 8.90 -34.24
N PRO A 487 -2.97 8.89 -32.95
CA PRO A 487 -2.85 7.70 -32.13
C PRO A 487 -3.67 6.51 -32.65
N GLY A 488 -3.28 5.31 -32.26
CA GLY A 488 -3.87 4.05 -32.70
C GLY A 488 -3.44 3.67 -34.12
N GLY A 489 -4.36 3.07 -34.87
CA GLY A 489 -4.18 2.79 -36.31
C GLY A 489 -4.19 1.31 -36.70
N GLU A 490 -4.10 0.40 -35.73
CA GLU A 490 -4.34 -1.02 -35.96
C GLU A 490 -5.85 -1.31 -36.03
N PRO A 491 -6.32 -2.25 -36.87
CA PRO A 491 -7.72 -2.67 -36.88
C PRO A 491 -8.19 -3.16 -35.51
N GLY A 492 -9.41 -2.78 -35.11
CA GLY A 492 -9.99 -3.09 -33.81
C GLY A 492 -9.93 -1.91 -32.84
N LEU A 493 -9.95 -2.22 -31.54
CA LEU A 493 -9.91 -1.25 -30.44
C LEU A 493 -8.73 -1.56 -29.51
N ASP A 494 -7.82 -0.60 -29.37
CA ASP A 494 -6.72 -0.61 -28.40
C ASP A 494 -7.04 0.34 -27.24
N VAL A 495 -7.11 -0.18 -26.02
CA VAL A 495 -7.44 0.62 -24.81
C VAL A 495 -6.32 0.49 -23.78
N PHE A 496 -5.90 1.62 -23.22
CA PHE A 496 -5.06 1.64 -22.03
C PHE A 496 -5.89 1.93 -20.77
N LEU A 497 -5.92 0.99 -19.82
CA LEU A 497 -6.63 1.13 -18.56
C LEU A 497 -5.67 1.52 -17.43
N ALA A 498 -5.74 2.76 -16.96
CA ALA A 498 -5.11 3.18 -15.72
C ALA A 498 -6.07 2.90 -14.54
N LYS A 499 -5.76 1.86 -13.77
CA LYS A 499 -6.64 1.24 -12.77
C LYS A 499 -6.36 1.79 -11.38
N GLY A 500 -7.06 2.86 -11.00
CA GLY A 500 -7.05 3.44 -9.65
C GLY A 500 -7.83 2.60 -8.63
N TRP A 501 -8.18 3.18 -7.48
CA TRP A 501 -8.99 2.47 -6.48
C TRP A 501 -10.40 2.16 -7.02
N THR A 502 -10.93 0.98 -6.68
CA THR A 502 -12.29 0.52 -7.04
C THR A 502 -12.59 0.48 -8.56
N TRP A 503 -11.56 0.46 -9.41
CA TRP A 503 -11.67 0.41 -10.87
C TRP A 503 -12.49 -0.79 -11.39
N ASP A 504 -12.42 -1.91 -10.67
CA ASP A 504 -13.12 -3.17 -10.92
C ASP A 504 -14.61 -3.07 -10.60
N THR A 505 -14.98 -2.22 -9.63
CA THR A 505 -16.39 -1.98 -9.28
C THR A 505 -17.12 -1.27 -10.41
N TYR A 506 -16.42 -0.51 -11.26
CA TYR A 506 -16.98 0.02 -12.51
C TYR A 506 -17.25 -1.06 -13.58
N GLY A 507 -16.75 -2.29 -13.40
CA GLY A 507 -16.91 -3.41 -14.31
C GLY A 507 -15.91 -3.43 -15.48
N LEU A 508 -14.82 -2.65 -15.42
CA LEU A 508 -13.82 -2.58 -16.49
C LEU A 508 -13.14 -3.93 -16.79
N ASP A 509 -12.98 -4.78 -15.78
CA ASP A 509 -12.48 -6.16 -15.88
C ASP A 509 -13.43 -7.06 -16.68
N LYS A 510 -14.74 -6.84 -16.54
CA LYS A 510 -15.79 -7.57 -17.28
C LYS A 510 -15.95 -7.04 -18.69
N LEU A 511 -15.76 -5.74 -18.88
CA LEU A 511 -15.90 -5.09 -20.18
C LEU A 511 -14.78 -5.48 -21.13
N TYR A 512 -13.55 -5.46 -20.62
CA TYR A 512 -12.34 -5.70 -21.38
C TYR A 512 -11.55 -6.85 -20.73
N PRO A 513 -12.05 -8.09 -20.80
CA PRO A 513 -11.35 -9.24 -20.25
C PRO A 513 -10.07 -9.49 -21.05
N GLU A 514 -9.02 -9.93 -20.36
CA GLU A 514 -7.66 -10.07 -20.94
C GLU A 514 -7.55 -11.06 -22.12
N LYS A 515 -8.60 -11.86 -22.43
CA LYS A 515 -8.55 -12.97 -23.40
C LYS A 515 -9.68 -13.02 -24.47
N ASP A 516 -10.37 -11.93 -24.81
CA ASP A 516 -11.47 -11.97 -25.83
C ASP A 516 -11.05 -11.58 -27.28
N GLY A 517 -9.77 -11.22 -27.51
CA GLY A 517 -9.20 -11.06 -28.86
C GLY A 517 -9.75 -9.93 -29.75
N LYS A 518 -10.89 -9.31 -29.39
CA LYS A 518 -11.54 -8.20 -30.10
C LYS A 518 -11.04 -6.82 -29.66
N VAL A 519 -10.59 -6.72 -28.41
CA VAL A 519 -10.04 -5.50 -27.81
C VAL A 519 -8.67 -5.84 -27.25
N ARG A 520 -7.67 -5.01 -27.57
CA ARG A 520 -6.31 -5.14 -27.05
C ARG A 520 -6.16 -4.18 -25.88
N VAL A 521 -5.85 -4.72 -24.71
CA VAL A 521 -5.87 -3.97 -23.45
C VAL A 521 -4.47 -3.87 -22.88
N GLY A 522 -3.96 -2.64 -22.79
CA GLY A 522 -2.84 -2.30 -21.92
C GLY A 522 -3.36 -1.79 -20.59
N GLY A 523 -2.50 -1.74 -19.56
CA GLY A 523 -2.89 -1.06 -18.34
C GLY A 523 -1.83 -1.04 -17.26
N CYS A 524 -2.13 -0.28 -16.22
CA CYS A 524 -1.36 -0.23 -14.99
C CYS A 524 -2.32 -0.17 -13.79
N TRP A 525 -1.82 -0.46 -12.59
CA TRP A 525 -2.62 -0.44 -11.36
C TRP A 525 -2.08 0.55 -10.34
N SER A 526 -2.97 1.01 -9.47
CA SER A 526 -2.62 1.81 -8.31
C SER A 526 -2.01 1.01 -7.18
N SER A 527 -1.11 1.66 -6.45
CA SER A 527 -0.61 1.24 -5.15
C SER A 527 -0.69 2.44 -4.22
N GLY A 528 -1.44 2.31 -3.11
CA GLY A 528 -1.59 3.41 -2.14
C GLY A 528 -2.34 4.65 -2.66
N GLY A 529 -3.26 4.50 -3.61
CA GLY A 529 -4.11 5.59 -4.12
C GLY A 529 -3.65 6.20 -5.45
N GLU A 530 -2.43 5.92 -5.90
CA GLU A 530 -1.88 6.46 -7.15
C GLU A 530 -1.40 5.35 -8.08
N VAL A 531 -1.56 5.54 -9.40
CA VAL A 531 -1.11 4.58 -10.41
C VAL A 531 0.41 4.49 -10.47
N GLN A 532 0.92 3.28 -10.65
CA GLN A 532 2.35 3.01 -10.85
C GLN A 532 2.61 2.67 -12.31
N LYS A 533 3.78 3.05 -12.84
CA LYS A 533 4.21 2.68 -14.22
C LYS A 533 3.25 3.15 -15.33
N PHE A 534 2.54 4.26 -15.14
CA PHE A 534 1.81 4.89 -16.24
C PHE A 534 2.80 5.28 -17.36
N PRO A 535 2.45 5.11 -18.66
CA PRO A 535 3.29 5.53 -19.78
C PRO A 535 3.81 6.97 -19.66
N GLN A 536 5.13 7.12 -19.68
CA GLN A 536 5.79 8.44 -19.55
C GLN A 536 6.28 8.99 -20.91
N LYS A 537 6.18 8.19 -21.98
CA LYS A 537 6.58 8.57 -23.34
C LYS A 537 5.37 8.59 -24.25
N HIS A 538 5.37 9.49 -25.23
CA HIS A 538 4.29 9.60 -26.20
C HIS A 538 4.10 8.31 -27.00
N GLU A 539 5.17 7.68 -27.46
CA GLU A 539 5.12 6.46 -28.27
C GLU A 539 4.38 5.32 -27.53
N ASP A 540 4.53 5.28 -26.21
CA ASP A 540 3.88 4.28 -25.37
C ASP A 540 2.36 4.50 -25.26
N LEU A 541 1.86 5.72 -25.41
CA LEU A 541 0.42 6.03 -25.46
C LEU A 541 -0.14 6.00 -26.88
N TYR A 542 0.65 6.41 -27.87
CA TYR A 542 0.20 6.56 -29.26
C TYR A 542 -0.17 5.24 -29.95
N ARG A 543 0.15 4.08 -29.35
CA ARG A 543 -0.34 2.77 -29.81
C ARG A 543 -1.81 2.49 -29.46
N TYR A 544 -2.45 3.29 -28.62
CA TYR A 544 -3.83 3.07 -28.18
C TYR A 544 -4.81 3.98 -28.91
N ASP A 545 -6.05 3.54 -29.09
CA ASP A 545 -7.14 4.39 -29.58
C ASP A 545 -7.75 5.22 -28.42
N ALA A 546 -7.79 4.67 -27.21
CA ALA A 546 -8.32 5.35 -26.03
C ALA A 546 -7.56 5.04 -24.74
N VAL A 547 -7.56 6.00 -23.82
CA VAL A 547 -7.06 5.89 -22.44
C VAL A 547 -8.21 6.06 -21.47
N VAL A 548 -8.34 5.13 -20.52
CA VAL A 548 -9.32 5.20 -19.42
C VAL A 548 -8.58 5.44 -18.11
N LEU A 549 -8.90 6.55 -17.44
CA LEU A 549 -8.44 6.89 -16.10
C LEU A 549 -9.56 6.59 -15.10
N ALA A 550 -9.48 5.44 -14.43
CA ALA A 550 -10.50 5.05 -13.45
C ALA A 550 -10.03 5.39 -12.03
N ASN A 551 -10.55 6.48 -11.45
CA ASN A 551 -10.16 6.94 -10.11
C ASN A 551 -8.65 7.17 -9.96
N VAL A 552 -8.04 7.88 -10.91
CA VAL A 552 -6.59 8.12 -10.99
C VAL A 552 -6.28 9.61 -10.81
N GLY A 553 -5.25 9.87 -9.98
CA GLY A 553 -4.80 11.21 -9.62
C GLY A 553 -3.75 11.75 -10.56
N ALA A 554 -3.62 13.08 -10.57
CA ALA A 554 -2.61 13.75 -11.40
C ALA A 554 -1.18 13.36 -11.00
N GLN A 555 -0.95 13.04 -9.72
CA GLN A 555 0.39 12.71 -9.22
C GLN A 555 0.89 11.38 -9.81
N GLY A 556 0.08 10.33 -9.84
CA GLY A 556 0.46 9.03 -10.38
C GLY A 556 0.81 9.05 -11.88
N LEU A 557 0.32 10.05 -12.62
CA LEU A 557 0.65 10.22 -14.05
C LEU A 557 2.02 10.89 -14.27
N ASN A 558 2.51 11.68 -13.31
CA ASN A 558 3.65 12.61 -13.44
C ASN A 558 3.46 13.65 -14.57
N TYR A 559 4.39 14.61 -14.66
CA TYR A 559 4.33 15.65 -15.70
C TYR A 559 4.44 15.04 -17.11
N GLU A 560 5.38 14.14 -17.32
CA GLU A 560 5.67 13.53 -18.61
C GLU A 560 4.46 12.71 -19.12
N GLY A 561 3.83 11.92 -18.24
CA GLY A 561 2.61 11.20 -18.58
C GLY A 561 1.42 12.12 -18.86
N ARG A 562 1.23 13.20 -18.09
CA ARG A 562 0.17 14.21 -18.38
C ARG A 562 0.41 14.94 -19.70
N ARG A 563 1.68 15.27 -20.00
CA ARG A 563 2.10 15.88 -21.26
C ARG A 563 1.83 14.94 -22.44
N ALA A 564 2.26 13.68 -22.34
CA ALA A 564 2.01 12.68 -23.36
C ALA A 564 0.51 12.45 -23.59
N LEU A 565 -0.29 12.43 -22.51
CA LEU A 565 -1.74 12.27 -22.59
C LEU A 565 -2.43 13.48 -23.25
N LYS A 566 -2.00 14.71 -22.93
CA LYS A 566 -2.51 15.92 -23.60
C LYS A 566 -2.29 15.86 -25.11
N ASP A 567 -1.05 15.61 -25.51
CA ASP A 567 -0.69 15.55 -26.94
C ASP A 567 -1.38 14.38 -27.64
N PHE A 568 -1.55 13.24 -26.96
CA PHE A 568 -2.33 12.10 -27.44
C PHE A 568 -3.79 12.50 -27.75
N VAL A 569 -4.46 13.17 -26.82
CA VAL A 569 -5.85 13.61 -27.04
C VAL A 569 -5.92 14.62 -28.17
N GLU A 570 -5.06 15.64 -28.18
CA GLU A 570 -5.08 16.67 -29.24
C GLU A 570 -4.83 16.09 -30.64
N ALA A 571 -4.04 15.02 -30.73
CA ALA A 571 -3.75 14.31 -31.98
C ALA A 571 -4.89 13.39 -32.46
N GLY A 572 -5.87 13.07 -31.63
CA GLY A 572 -7.03 12.25 -32.02
C GLY A 572 -7.41 11.15 -31.03
N GLY A 573 -6.60 10.90 -30.01
CA GLY A 573 -6.85 9.84 -29.03
C GLY A 573 -8.06 10.12 -28.14
N GLY A 574 -8.74 9.05 -27.73
CA GLY A 574 -9.87 9.11 -26.80
C GLY A 574 -9.45 9.14 -25.34
N LEU A 575 -10.11 9.95 -24.51
CA LEU A 575 -9.91 9.97 -23.06
C LEU A 575 -11.22 9.77 -22.32
N VAL A 576 -11.28 8.78 -21.43
CA VAL A 576 -12.40 8.56 -20.51
C VAL A 576 -11.90 8.67 -19.08
N ILE A 577 -12.58 9.45 -18.25
CA ILE A 577 -12.26 9.62 -16.83
C ILE A 577 -13.47 9.17 -16.00
N LEU A 578 -13.25 8.28 -15.04
CA LEU A 578 -14.28 7.78 -14.13
C LEU A 578 -14.02 8.29 -12.70
N GLY A 579 -15.08 8.79 -12.05
CA GLY A 579 -15.03 9.42 -10.72
C GLY A 579 -14.50 8.54 -9.59
N GLY A 580 -14.19 9.17 -8.45
CA GLY A 580 -13.70 8.53 -7.25
C GLY A 580 -12.85 9.45 -6.38
N LEU A 581 -12.34 8.95 -5.26
CA LEU A 581 -11.63 9.77 -4.26
C LEU A 581 -10.25 10.29 -4.69
N HIS A 582 -9.71 9.78 -5.80
CA HIS A 582 -8.36 10.12 -6.28
C HIS A 582 -8.39 10.73 -7.68
N THR A 583 -9.51 11.27 -8.17
CA THR A 583 -9.56 11.86 -9.52
C THR A 583 -10.19 13.26 -9.52
N LEU A 584 -10.20 13.93 -10.67
CA LEU A 584 -10.77 15.27 -10.85
C LEU A 584 -10.22 16.26 -9.82
N GLY A 585 -11.07 17.00 -9.11
CA GLY A 585 -10.66 17.98 -8.10
C GLY A 585 -9.84 17.36 -6.97
N GLN A 586 -10.40 16.33 -6.33
CA GLN A 586 -9.72 15.54 -5.28
C GLN A 586 -8.39 14.93 -5.78
N GLY A 587 -8.33 14.55 -7.06
CA GLY A 587 -7.14 14.05 -7.73
C GLY A 587 -6.13 15.12 -8.15
N SER A 588 -6.31 16.38 -7.74
CA SER A 588 -5.43 17.51 -8.07
C SER A 588 -5.24 17.73 -9.58
N PHE A 589 -6.30 17.61 -10.38
CA PHE A 589 -6.21 17.90 -11.82
C PHE A 589 -6.05 19.39 -12.10
N GLU A 590 -6.47 20.25 -11.17
CA GLU A 590 -6.25 21.70 -11.22
C GLU A 590 -4.76 22.03 -11.43
N ASP A 591 -4.48 23.06 -12.22
CA ASP A 591 -3.14 23.52 -12.63
C ASP A 591 -2.32 22.51 -13.47
N THR A 592 -2.94 21.43 -13.94
CA THR A 592 -2.34 20.45 -14.85
C THR A 592 -2.98 20.45 -16.22
N PHE A 593 -2.34 19.83 -17.20
CA PHE A 593 -2.91 19.65 -18.53
C PHE A 593 -4.21 18.85 -18.52
N LEU A 594 -4.48 18.04 -17.49
CA LEU A 594 -5.71 17.27 -17.40
C LEU A 594 -6.92 18.19 -17.31
N ALA A 595 -6.86 19.26 -16.51
CA ALA A 595 -7.96 20.21 -16.37
C ALA A 595 -8.36 20.83 -17.72
N ASP A 596 -7.38 21.14 -18.58
CA ASP A 596 -7.62 21.74 -19.90
C ASP A 596 -8.36 20.80 -20.86
N LEU A 597 -8.22 19.49 -20.68
CA LEU A 597 -8.89 18.46 -21.49
C LEU A 597 -10.37 18.27 -21.09
N LEU A 598 -10.73 18.54 -19.83
CA LEU A 598 -12.03 18.12 -19.28
C LEU A 598 -13.22 18.91 -19.86
N PRO A 599 -14.39 18.27 -20.10
CA PRO A 599 -15.64 18.97 -20.43
C PRO A 599 -16.24 19.77 -19.27
N VAL A 600 -15.56 19.82 -18.13
CA VAL A 600 -16.04 20.45 -16.90
C VAL A 600 -14.95 21.29 -16.25
N THR A 601 -15.35 22.21 -15.39
CA THR A 601 -14.48 22.92 -14.46
C THR A 601 -14.57 22.27 -13.08
N LEU A 602 -13.45 22.26 -12.37
CA LEU A 602 -13.30 21.57 -11.10
C LEU A 602 -13.22 22.56 -9.94
N ARG A 603 -13.41 22.03 -8.73
CA ARG A 603 -13.00 22.64 -7.46
C ARG A 603 -12.06 21.66 -6.77
N ALA A 604 -11.15 22.16 -5.92
CA ALA A 604 -10.19 21.32 -5.20
C ALA A 604 -10.86 20.17 -4.44
N GLU A 605 -12.01 20.42 -3.82
CA GLU A 605 -12.87 19.42 -3.20
C GLU A 605 -14.21 19.37 -3.94
N ASP A 606 -14.35 18.41 -4.84
CA ASP A 606 -15.54 18.27 -5.68
C ASP A 606 -16.34 16.99 -5.36
N ALA A 607 -15.73 15.94 -4.78
CA ALA A 607 -16.47 14.74 -4.40
C ALA A 607 -17.35 14.97 -3.17
N ILE A 608 -18.66 14.82 -3.32
CA ILE A 608 -19.66 15.01 -2.27
C ILE A 608 -20.47 13.74 -2.02
N ARG A 609 -20.85 13.54 -0.75
CA ARG A 609 -21.85 12.55 -0.35
C ARG A 609 -23.23 13.16 -0.50
N LEU A 610 -24.13 12.47 -1.19
CA LEU A 610 -25.52 12.88 -1.28
C LEU A 610 -26.27 12.51 0.00
N ALA A 611 -27.15 13.40 0.48
CA ALA A 611 -28.00 13.12 1.63
C ALA A 611 -29.00 11.98 1.36
N THR A 612 -29.44 11.87 0.10
CA THR A 612 -30.28 10.78 -0.43
C THR A 612 -29.75 10.36 -1.79
N PRO A 613 -29.79 9.07 -2.16
CA PRO A 613 -29.34 8.63 -3.48
C PRO A 613 -30.16 9.30 -4.58
N LEU A 614 -29.50 9.66 -5.68
CA LEU A 614 -30.14 10.26 -6.84
C LEU A 614 -30.17 9.29 -8.01
N ALA A 615 -31.35 9.07 -8.58
CA ALA A 615 -31.50 8.24 -9.76
C ALA A 615 -30.88 8.92 -10.99
N ILE A 616 -30.14 8.13 -11.77
CA ILE A 616 -29.58 8.51 -13.06
C ILE A 616 -30.71 8.58 -14.09
N SER A 617 -30.65 9.59 -14.95
CA SER A 617 -31.54 9.79 -16.07
C SER A 617 -30.77 10.24 -17.33
N PRO A 618 -31.34 10.05 -18.53
CA PRO A 618 -30.77 10.59 -19.75
C PRO A 618 -30.60 12.12 -19.70
N GLY A 619 -29.43 12.60 -20.13
CA GLY A 619 -29.16 14.02 -20.34
C GLY A 619 -29.64 14.52 -21.72
N PRO A 620 -29.61 15.84 -21.97
CA PRO A 620 -30.09 16.44 -23.22
C PRO A 620 -29.41 15.92 -24.49
N GLN A 621 -28.18 15.41 -24.41
CA GLN A 621 -27.40 14.85 -25.53
C GLN A 621 -27.19 13.33 -25.40
N ALA A 622 -28.05 12.61 -24.66
CA ALA A 622 -27.95 11.17 -24.42
C ALA A 622 -27.58 10.32 -25.67
N GLY A 623 -28.24 10.58 -26.81
CA GLY A 623 -27.85 10.15 -28.15
C GLY A 623 -27.13 8.80 -28.26
N THR A 624 -25.96 8.82 -28.90
CA THR A 624 -25.14 7.63 -29.22
C THR A 624 -24.62 6.90 -27.99
N LEU A 625 -24.40 7.59 -26.86
CA LEU A 625 -23.85 6.95 -25.66
C LEU A 625 -24.87 6.04 -24.95
N LEU A 626 -26.17 6.27 -25.15
CA LEU A 626 -27.24 5.41 -24.64
C LEU A 626 -27.79 4.46 -25.71
N ALA A 627 -27.08 4.29 -26.83
CA ALA A 627 -27.49 3.35 -27.87
C ALA A 627 -27.65 1.93 -27.29
N GLY A 628 -28.80 1.32 -27.55
CA GLY A 628 -29.15 -0.01 -27.07
C GLY A 628 -29.61 -0.09 -25.60
N VAL A 629 -29.64 1.00 -24.83
CA VAL A 629 -30.23 0.99 -23.47
C VAL A 629 -31.75 0.96 -23.57
N ASN A 630 -32.40 -0.08 -23.02
CA ASN A 630 -33.85 -0.22 -23.09
C ASN A 630 -34.57 0.80 -22.18
N ARG A 631 -35.69 1.35 -22.64
CA ARG A 631 -36.56 2.22 -21.84
C ARG A 631 -37.05 1.55 -20.54
N GLU A 632 -37.35 0.25 -20.58
CA GLU A 632 -37.80 -0.49 -19.40
C GLU A 632 -36.71 -0.65 -18.34
N ALA A 633 -35.43 -0.65 -18.74
CA ALA A 633 -34.31 -0.82 -17.82
C ALA A 633 -34.19 0.32 -16.80
N TRP A 634 -34.70 1.51 -17.14
CA TRP A 634 -34.74 2.68 -16.24
C TRP A 634 -35.69 2.48 -15.05
N ALA A 635 -36.63 1.53 -15.12
CA ALA A 635 -37.52 1.19 -14.01
C ALA A 635 -36.75 0.67 -12.78
N ALA A 636 -35.53 0.14 -12.98
CA ALA A 636 -34.64 -0.28 -11.90
C ALA A 636 -34.09 0.90 -11.07
N ARG A 637 -34.32 2.16 -11.50
CA ARG A 637 -33.83 3.37 -10.84
C ARG A 637 -32.33 3.29 -10.51
N PRO A 638 -31.45 3.11 -11.51
CA PRO A 638 -30.00 3.13 -11.28
C PRO A 638 -29.61 4.44 -10.61
N SER A 639 -28.88 4.40 -9.49
CA SER A 639 -28.66 5.56 -8.63
C SER A 639 -27.21 5.75 -8.23
N VAL A 640 -26.85 7.02 -7.97
CA VAL A 640 -25.58 7.46 -7.40
C VAL A 640 -25.77 7.88 -5.94
N TYR A 641 -24.76 7.62 -5.11
CA TYR A 641 -24.74 8.00 -3.68
C TYR A 641 -23.68 9.08 -3.40
N TRP A 642 -22.66 9.11 -4.25
CA TRP A 642 -21.59 10.08 -4.26
C TRP A 642 -21.35 10.50 -5.71
N LEU A 643 -20.96 11.76 -5.91
CA LEU A 643 -20.61 12.32 -7.20
C LEU A 643 -19.60 13.45 -7.02
N HIS A 644 -18.94 13.83 -8.12
CA HIS A 644 -18.18 15.07 -8.20
C HIS A 644 -19.11 16.21 -8.60
N GLU A 645 -19.17 17.26 -7.80
CA GLU A 645 -19.86 18.50 -8.14
C GLU A 645 -19.02 19.28 -9.16
N VAL A 646 -19.52 19.32 -10.39
CA VAL A 646 -18.82 19.91 -11.53
C VAL A 646 -19.68 20.93 -12.25
N ALA A 647 -19.05 21.93 -12.87
CA ALA A 647 -19.73 22.87 -13.76
C ALA A 647 -19.28 22.64 -15.21
N LEU A 648 -20.18 22.86 -16.16
CA LEU A 648 -19.90 22.60 -17.58
C LEU A 648 -18.95 23.64 -18.15
N ARG A 649 -17.98 23.20 -18.97
CA ARG A 649 -17.24 24.10 -19.86
C ARG A 649 -18.03 24.39 -21.13
N GLU A 650 -17.65 25.45 -21.82
CA GLU A 650 -18.19 25.74 -23.15
C GLU A 650 -17.95 24.55 -24.11
N GLY A 651 -18.98 24.22 -24.91
CA GLY A 651 -18.94 23.08 -25.83
C GLY A 651 -19.15 21.71 -25.18
N ALA A 652 -19.38 21.64 -23.86
CA ALA A 652 -19.69 20.39 -23.18
C ALA A 652 -21.08 19.87 -23.53
N GLN A 653 -21.20 18.55 -23.68
CA GLN A 653 -22.46 17.84 -23.92
C GLN A 653 -22.78 16.92 -22.75
N VAL A 654 -24.03 16.94 -22.27
CA VAL A 654 -24.47 16.13 -21.12
C VAL A 654 -25.31 14.94 -21.59
N HIS A 655 -24.82 13.74 -21.31
CA HIS A 655 -25.41 12.48 -21.76
C HIS A 655 -26.16 11.74 -20.64
N LEU A 656 -25.72 11.88 -19.40
CA LEU A 656 -26.40 11.41 -18.19
C LEU A 656 -26.40 12.48 -17.12
N GLN A 657 -27.43 12.50 -16.29
CA GLN A 657 -27.55 13.38 -15.12
C GLN A 657 -28.22 12.65 -13.95
N ALA A 658 -27.97 13.10 -12.73
CA ALA A 658 -28.68 12.66 -11.52
C ALA A 658 -29.26 13.89 -10.81
N GLY A 659 -30.59 14.01 -10.82
CA GLY A 659 -31.23 15.28 -10.47
C GLY A 659 -30.72 16.42 -11.37
N ALA A 660 -30.19 17.48 -10.77
CA ALA A 660 -29.58 18.61 -11.48
C ALA A 660 -28.07 18.44 -11.77
N HIS A 661 -27.46 17.35 -11.29
CA HIS A 661 -26.02 17.14 -11.42
C HIS A 661 -25.67 16.45 -12.74
N PRO A 662 -24.81 17.03 -13.59
CA PRO A 662 -24.31 16.35 -14.78
C PRO A 662 -23.41 15.18 -14.37
N LEU A 663 -23.63 14.00 -14.95
CA LEU A 663 -22.86 12.80 -14.64
C LEU A 663 -21.95 12.37 -15.78
N LEU A 664 -22.48 12.09 -16.97
CA LEU A 664 -21.68 11.69 -18.12
C LEU A 664 -21.61 12.87 -19.09
N VAL A 665 -20.44 13.50 -19.17
CA VAL A 665 -20.23 14.74 -19.92
C VAL A 665 -19.12 14.53 -20.93
N SER A 666 -19.27 15.05 -22.15
CA SER A 666 -18.23 14.97 -23.17
C SER A 666 -17.88 16.32 -23.79
N ARG A 667 -16.69 16.40 -24.41
CA ARG A 667 -16.30 17.46 -25.35
C ARG A 667 -15.26 16.94 -26.34
N VAL A 668 -15.05 17.70 -27.41
CA VAL A 668 -13.94 17.50 -28.36
C VAL A 668 -12.77 18.40 -27.96
N VAL A 669 -11.54 17.89 -28.06
CA VAL A 669 -10.30 18.64 -27.77
C VAL A 669 -9.26 18.34 -28.85
N GLY A 670 -8.87 19.36 -29.61
CA GLY A 670 -8.09 19.14 -30.84
C GLY A 670 -8.86 18.22 -31.78
N LYS A 671 -8.28 17.06 -32.11
CA LYS A 671 -8.94 16.00 -32.90
C LYS A 671 -9.55 14.89 -32.04
N GLY A 672 -9.23 14.84 -30.75
CA GLY A 672 -9.67 13.78 -29.83
C GLY A 672 -10.96 14.10 -29.11
N ARG A 673 -11.44 13.11 -28.36
CA ARG A 673 -12.73 13.14 -27.68
C ARG A 673 -12.54 12.77 -26.21
N VAL A 674 -13.10 13.59 -25.32
CA VAL A 674 -12.95 13.44 -23.87
C VAL A 674 -14.32 13.22 -23.25
N ILE A 675 -14.42 12.20 -22.39
CA ILE A 675 -15.58 11.90 -21.56
C ILE A 675 -15.18 11.93 -20.08
N VAL A 676 -16.02 12.54 -19.25
CA VAL A 676 -15.96 12.45 -17.79
C VAL A 676 -17.26 11.83 -17.29
N PHE A 677 -17.15 10.78 -16.48
CA PHE A 677 -18.22 10.29 -15.63
C PHE A 677 -18.01 10.75 -14.18
N ALA A 678 -18.77 11.73 -13.74
CA ALA A 678 -18.67 12.37 -12.41
C ALA A 678 -19.35 11.56 -11.29
N GLY A 679 -20.05 10.47 -11.58
CA GLY A 679 -20.55 9.56 -10.54
C GLY A 679 -19.42 8.73 -9.94
N THR A 680 -19.57 8.28 -8.70
CA THR A 680 -18.57 7.41 -8.05
C THR A 680 -19.18 6.09 -7.57
N VAL A 681 -18.37 5.03 -7.55
CA VAL A 681 -18.74 3.70 -7.03
C VAL A 681 -18.67 3.62 -5.50
N LEU A 682 -18.92 4.74 -4.81
CA LEU A 682 -18.89 4.84 -3.36
C LEU A 682 -20.31 4.87 -2.80
N GLY A 683 -20.45 4.38 -1.57
CA GLY A 683 -21.71 4.36 -0.83
C GLY A 683 -22.35 2.98 -0.77
N GLU A 684 -23.32 2.86 0.13
CA GLU A 684 -24.08 1.64 0.36
C GLU A 684 -25.54 1.85 -0.04
N ARG A 685 -26.14 0.80 -0.61
CA ARG A 685 -27.56 0.80 -0.96
C ARG A 685 -28.42 1.05 0.28
N CYS A 686 -29.39 1.95 0.18
CA CYS A 686 -30.21 2.37 1.32
C CYS A 686 -31.73 2.28 1.08
N GLY A 687 -32.16 1.83 -0.10
CA GLY A 687 -33.56 1.54 -0.42
C GLY A 687 -33.74 0.55 -1.58
N ASP A 688 -34.84 0.69 -2.31
CA ASP A 688 -35.20 -0.19 -3.44
C ASP A 688 -34.47 0.15 -4.75
N GLU A 689 -33.69 1.24 -4.77
CA GLU A 689 -32.85 1.61 -5.91
C GLU A 689 -31.75 0.59 -6.19
N VAL A 690 -31.23 0.63 -7.42
CA VAL A 690 -30.06 -0.17 -7.81
C VAL A 690 -28.85 0.75 -7.88
N PRO A 691 -27.75 0.47 -7.15
CA PRO A 691 -26.49 1.17 -7.39
C PRO A 691 -26.10 1.09 -8.86
N PHE A 692 -25.74 2.20 -9.50
CA PHE A 692 -25.56 2.19 -10.97
C PHE A 692 -24.53 1.16 -11.45
N TRP A 693 -23.50 0.87 -10.65
CA TRP A 693 -22.49 -0.14 -10.99
C TRP A 693 -22.99 -1.59 -10.93
N GLN A 694 -24.16 -1.81 -10.34
CA GLN A 694 -24.88 -3.09 -10.36
C GLN A 694 -25.98 -3.12 -11.43
N TRP A 695 -26.22 -2.00 -12.13
CA TRP A 695 -27.24 -1.93 -13.17
C TRP A 695 -26.70 -2.55 -14.48
N PRO A 696 -27.36 -3.57 -15.07
CA PRO A 696 -26.80 -4.29 -16.21
C PRO A 696 -26.44 -3.43 -17.42
N ASP A 697 -27.24 -2.38 -17.71
CA ASP A 697 -26.99 -1.50 -18.85
C ASP A 697 -25.84 -0.50 -18.62
N TRP A 698 -25.33 -0.37 -17.39
CA TRP A 698 -24.11 0.43 -17.14
C TRP A 698 -22.94 -0.03 -18.00
N MET A 699 -22.75 -1.35 -18.13
CA MET A 699 -21.66 -1.91 -18.94
C MET A 699 -21.75 -1.48 -20.41
N ARG A 700 -22.98 -1.40 -20.95
CA ARG A 700 -23.22 -0.94 -22.33
C ARG A 700 -22.92 0.54 -22.48
N ILE A 701 -23.32 1.36 -21.52
CA ILE A 701 -23.03 2.80 -21.51
C ILE A 701 -21.53 3.05 -21.45
N LEU A 702 -20.82 2.31 -20.59
CA LEU A 702 -19.37 2.41 -20.47
C LEU A 702 -18.66 2.00 -21.76
N ASP A 703 -19.09 0.91 -22.41
CA ASP A 703 -18.55 0.48 -23.70
C ASP A 703 -18.78 1.52 -24.79
N ASN A 704 -20.00 2.04 -24.90
CA ASN A 704 -20.35 3.10 -25.84
C ASN A 704 -19.50 4.36 -25.62
N ALA A 705 -19.24 4.72 -24.36
CA ALA A 705 -18.39 5.86 -24.00
C ALA A 705 -16.95 5.67 -24.49
N VAL A 706 -16.35 4.50 -24.26
CA VAL A 706 -14.98 4.20 -24.70
C VAL A 706 -14.89 4.17 -26.23
N ASN A 707 -15.80 3.50 -26.93
CA ASN A 707 -15.82 3.46 -28.39
C ASN A 707 -16.03 4.85 -28.99
N TRP A 708 -16.97 5.63 -28.44
CA TRP A 708 -17.19 7.01 -28.88
C TRP A 708 -15.96 7.87 -28.69
N ALA A 709 -15.25 7.75 -27.57
CA ALA A 709 -14.02 8.47 -27.30
C ALA A 709 -12.91 8.04 -28.28
N ALA A 710 -12.79 6.75 -28.57
CA ALA A 710 -11.86 6.17 -29.53
C ALA A 710 -12.16 6.50 -31.00
N GLY A 711 -13.34 7.07 -31.29
CA GLY A 711 -13.76 7.36 -32.66
C GLY A 711 -14.17 6.13 -33.48
N LYS A 712 -14.57 5.04 -32.82
CA LYS A 712 -14.96 3.76 -33.43
C LYS A 712 -16.47 3.59 -33.55
#